data_AF-A0A7J7KJP3-F1
#
_entry.id   AF-A0A7J7KJP3-F1
#
_cell.length_a   1.000
_cell.length_b   1.000
_cell.length_c   1.000
_cell.angle_alpha   90.00
_cell.angle_beta   90.00
_cell.angle_gamma   90.00
#
_symmetry.space_group_name_H-M   'P 1'
#
loop_
_entity.id
_entity.type
_entity.pdbx_description
1 polymer ?
#
loop_
_entity_poly.entity_id
_entity_poly.type
_entity_poly.pdbx_seq_one_letter_code
_entity_poly.pdbx_strand_id
1 'polypeptide(L)'
;MNKTIEDLRAIESERRESSVEIERKKCEELESNMAALKQSFLEQQEVEKSKLEAASEALKQLEDNEKVQEDLRKELAELEQAKVEEIEALKADFDSRILNEDENLQSYKEQIRQHSVTICSMEERLNKAQKKSKTLQQENSSLKQKLQELSSRPPPKKTAAVEQPKPKVIVEQVPTADVVALQHTVATVRQECIDLKKINQEQQNVIIGLKKDLAGAQARLSDMTGEIPDSHKRELEMNRDLVRKKSQEVVELQQQLAKLSTIVDKKTAAVAGSSSEMNQLKSKLDKMSKELSDREDQVRVLDMKLAAANDSHSEQTRVLEEDNQIKQELSSLGLACRGERHQLVIDRQREALSELRRRIKDLEGMKTGFSAKAGGAADAALKQVDLLKRELAEMRSGNLADEHAMHDLQQMAAVERAVNKARGITSATDTENEHEKSAHRETQEAFEESERSYLSLLRGIASCLNLEEIGGMQSMAHLPESERNRLLDEREAAAEALTHKIKALKERLTRKDELLRNYERDLAKLRQAELLVAKKSEQVEELVNDVQAKLDETMYLRATLDKTKDHLNKEQRLNDSIKKKKTFHLENEKGPFVTNRRHACPPDDLLAKEAAKKKKQIERIRRKNYEIKTLKEELQTKHTELCHTTTRLANIENDLTAEDEEARYISPRRLEVVS
;
A
#
# COMPACT_ATOMS: atom_id res chain seq x y z
N MET A 1 106.12 30.50 -8.70
CA MET A 1 105.79 29.51 -9.75
C MET A 1 105.18 28.24 -9.16
N ASN A 2 105.87 27.49 -8.29
CA ASN A 2 105.30 26.28 -7.66
C ASN A 2 104.02 26.58 -6.88
N LYS A 3 104.05 27.52 -5.92
CA LYS A 3 102.86 27.93 -5.16
C LYS A 3 101.67 28.32 -6.04
N THR A 4 101.88 29.14 -7.06
CA THR A 4 100.84 29.51 -8.03
C THR A 4 100.30 28.34 -8.88
N ILE A 5 101.06 27.24 -9.02
CA ILE A 5 100.58 26.00 -9.66
C ILE A 5 99.83 25.13 -8.65
N GLU A 6 100.22 25.13 -7.38
CA GLU A 6 99.51 24.48 -6.27
C GLU A 6 98.14 25.16 -6.03
N ASP A 7 98.10 26.50 -5.96
CA ASP A 7 96.88 27.31 -5.83
C ASP A 7 95.90 27.04 -7.00
N LEU A 8 96.40 27.00 -8.24
CA LEU A 8 95.58 26.67 -9.42
C LEU A 8 95.07 25.22 -9.40
N ARG A 9 95.88 24.25 -8.95
CA ARG A 9 95.46 22.85 -8.80
C ARG A 9 94.37 22.70 -7.73
N ALA A 10 94.45 23.45 -6.62
CA ALA A 10 93.42 23.46 -5.60
C ALA A 10 92.09 23.99 -6.16
N ILE A 11 92.12 25.14 -6.85
CA ILE A 11 90.92 25.74 -7.49
C ILE A 11 90.32 24.80 -8.55
N GLU A 12 91.13 24.10 -9.34
CA GLU A 12 90.60 23.10 -10.28
C GLU A 12 90.06 21.83 -9.57
N SER A 13 90.60 21.43 -8.42
CA SER A 13 90.08 20.30 -7.65
C SER A 13 88.71 20.64 -7.05
N GLU A 14 88.62 21.76 -6.34
CA GLU A 14 87.37 22.31 -5.79
C GLU A 14 86.30 22.48 -6.89
N ARG A 15 86.68 22.95 -8.08
CA ARG A 15 85.76 23.05 -9.22
C ARG A 15 85.32 21.68 -9.78
N ARG A 16 86.20 20.68 -9.78
CA ARG A 16 85.85 19.29 -10.18
C ARG A 16 84.92 18.66 -9.15
N GLU A 17 85.24 18.78 -7.86
CA GLU A 17 84.45 18.28 -6.73
C GLU A 17 83.06 18.93 -6.70
N SER A 18 82.98 20.26 -6.86
CA SER A 18 81.72 21.00 -7.01
C SER A 18 80.89 20.49 -8.20
N SER A 19 81.53 20.25 -9.36
CA SER A 19 80.83 19.70 -10.53
C SER A 19 80.34 18.27 -10.32
N VAL A 20 81.11 17.43 -9.63
CA VAL A 20 80.73 16.05 -9.30
C VAL A 20 79.56 16.06 -8.32
N GLU A 21 79.58 16.90 -7.29
CA GLU A 21 78.51 17.03 -6.31
C GLU A 21 77.19 17.55 -6.92
N ILE A 22 77.27 18.41 -7.94
CA ILE A 22 76.10 18.88 -8.72
C ILE A 22 75.52 17.73 -9.56
N GLU A 23 76.33 16.95 -10.27
CA GLU A 23 75.80 15.80 -11.02
C GLU A 23 75.31 14.68 -10.08
N ARG A 24 75.94 14.48 -8.91
CA ARG A 24 75.47 13.51 -7.89
C ARG A 24 74.06 13.86 -7.41
N LYS A 25 73.80 15.14 -7.12
CA LYS A 25 72.47 15.62 -6.72
C LYS A 25 71.43 15.47 -7.83
N LYS A 26 71.79 15.73 -9.09
CA LYS A 26 70.89 15.44 -10.23
C LYS A 26 70.58 13.95 -10.37
N CYS A 27 71.55 13.06 -10.11
CA CYS A 27 71.29 11.62 -10.08
C CYS A 27 70.33 11.26 -8.95
N GLU A 28 70.55 11.75 -7.73
CA GLU A 28 69.65 11.56 -6.57
C GLU A 28 68.23 12.09 -6.85
N GLU A 29 68.10 13.29 -7.44
CA GLU A 29 66.83 13.87 -7.87
C GLU A 29 66.14 13.02 -8.96
N LEU A 30 66.87 12.55 -9.97
CA LEU A 30 66.33 11.72 -11.05
C LEU A 30 65.92 10.33 -10.55
N GLU A 31 66.68 9.72 -9.64
CA GLU A 31 66.34 8.44 -9.01
C GLU A 31 65.09 8.57 -8.13
N SER A 32 64.98 9.65 -7.35
CA SER A 32 63.78 9.98 -6.57
C SER A 32 62.55 10.18 -7.47
N ASN A 33 62.68 10.95 -8.55
CA ASN A 33 61.59 11.15 -9.52
C ASN A 33 61.18 9.83 -10.21
N MET A 34 62.15 8.98 -10.57
CA MET A 34 61.88 7.66 -11.14
C MET A 34 61.25 6.67 -10.14
N ALA A 35 61.51 6.81 -8.84
CA ALA A 35 60.81 6.05 -7.80
C ALA A 35 59.36 6.51 -7.65
N ALA A 36 59.11 7.83 -7.56
CA ALA A 36 57.78 8.41 -7.48
C ALA A 36 56.91 8.06 -8.70
N LEU A 37 57.46 8.12 -9.92
CA LEU A 37 56.77 7.71 -11.14
C LEU A 37 56.39 6.22 -11.15
N LYS A 38 57.26 5.33 -10.64
CA LYS A 38 56.96 3.90 -10.51
C LYS A 38 55.85 3.65 -9.50
N GLN A 39 55.87 4.32 -8.35
CA GLN A 39 54.82 4.22 -7.34
C GLN A 39 53.47 4.68 -7.91
N SER A 40 53.42 5.88 -8.52
CA SER A 40 52.19 6.41 -9.12
C SER A 40 51.64 5.50 -10.23
N PHE A 41 52.50 4.85 -11.03
CA PHE A 41 52.07 3.87 -12.03
C PHE A 41 51.46 2.60 -11.41
N LEU A 42 52.01 2.10 -10.29
CA LEU A 42 51.45 0.96 -9.57
C LEU A 42 50.11 1.29 -8.92
N GLU A 43 50.00 2.46 -8.28
CA GLU A 43 48.75 2.97 -7.70
C GLU A 43 47.66 3.13 -8.79
N GLN A 44 48.00 3.66 -9.97
CA GLN A 44 47.10 3.70 -11.12
C GLN A 44 46.70 2.30 -11.60
N GLN A 45 47.63 1.34 -11.64
CA GLN A 45 47.36 -0.02 -12.07
C GLN A 45 46.39 -0.75 -11.11
N GLU A 46 46.52 -0.56 -9.80
CA GLU A 46 45.59 -1.11 -8.82
C GLU A 46 44.21 -0.44 -8.90
N VAL A 47 44.15 0.87 -9.12
CA VAL A 47 42.89 1.61 -9.33
C VAL A 47 42.16 1.15 -10.59
N GLU A 48 42.86 0.98 -11.73
CA GLU A 48 42.22 0.46 -12.96
C GLU A 48 41.78 -1.00 -12.81
N LYS A 49 42.54 -1.84 -12.08
CA LYS A 49 42.12 -3.21 -11.76
C LYS A 49 40.84 -3.23 -10.91
N SER A 50 40.76 -2.39 -9.88
CA SER A 50 39.58 -2.27 -9.02
C SER A 50 38.34 -1.77 -9.79
N LYS A 51 38.51 -0.78 -10.68
CA LYS A 51 37.46 -0.33 -11.60
C LYS A 51 36.97 -1.45 -12.52
N LEU A 52 37.88 -2.27 -13.06
CA LEU A 52 37.54 -3.38 -13.96
C LEU A 52 36.77 -4.48 -13.22
N GLU A 53 37.15 -4.77 -11.98
CA GLU A 53 36.46 -5.74 -11.11
C GLU A 53 35.03 -5.23 -10.78
N ALA A 54 34.87 -3.98 -10.36
CA ALA A 54 33.57 -3.37 -10.11
C ALA A 54 32.67 -3.30 -11.37
N ALA A 55 33.25 -3.01 -12.54
CA ALA A 55 32.53 -3.01 -13.81
C ALA A 55 32.06 -4.42 -14.22
N SER A 56 32.86 -5.45 -13.94
CA SER A 56 32.49 -6.86 -14.16
C SER A 56 31.35 -7.32 -13.25
N GLU A 57 31.36 -6.90 -11.98
CA GLU A 57 30.26 -7.16 -11.05
C GLU A 57 28.97 -6.44 -11.46
N ALA A 58 29.07 -5.18 -11.91
CA ALA A 58 27.92 -4.42 -12.41
C ALA A 58 27.31 -5.06 -13.68
N LEU A 59 28.13 -5.53 -14.61
CA LEU A 59 27.66 -6.27 -15.80
C LEU A 59 26.92 -7.54 -15.42
N LYS A 60 27.46 -8.33 -14.47
CA LYS A 60 26.79 -9.54 -14.00
C LYS A 60 25.44 -9.24 -13.32
N GLN A 61 25.37 -8.16 -12.52
CA GLN A 61 24.11 -7.71 -11.92
C GLN A 61 23.10 -7.29 -13.00
N LEU A 62 23.52 -6.69 -14.11
CA LEU A 62 22.64 -6.39 -15.24
C LEU A 62 22.13 -7.67 -15.91
N GLU A 63 22.99 -8.64 -16.21
CA GLU A 63 22.57 -9.94 -16.77
C GLU A 63 21.55 -10.67 -15.88
N ASP A 64 21.76 -10.66 -14.56
CA ASP A 64 20.84 -11.31 -13.60
C ASP A 64 19.51 -10.54 -13.47
N ASN A 65 19.54 -9.20 -13.58
CA ASN A 65 18.32 -8.38 -13.65
C ASN A 65 17.54 -8.58 -14.97
N GLU A 66 18.22 -8.75 -16.11
CA GLU A 66 17.57 -9.02 -17.41
C GLU A 66 16.81 -10.35 -17.39
N LYS A 67 17.39 -11.41 -16.79
CA LYS A 67 16.72 -12.72 -16.60
C LYS A 67 15.44 -12.57 -15.76
N VAL A 68 15.53 -11.86 -14.63
CA VAL A 68 14.36 -11.58 -13.77
C VAL A 68 13.30 -10.76 -14.51
N GLN A 69 13.70 -9.81 -15.37
CA GLN A 69 12.76 -9.06 -16.21
C GLN A 69 12.09 -9.94 -17.28
N GLU A 70 12.82 -10.90 -17.86
CA GLU A 70 12.26 -11.85 -18.83
C GLU A 70 11.25 -12.80 -18.18
N ASP A 71 11.57 -13.33 -16.99
CA ASP A 71 10.68 -14.24 -16.28
C ASP A 71 9.42 -13.54 -15.73
N LEU A 72 9.54 -12.32 -15.22
CA LEU A 72 8.38 -11.49 -14.86
C LEU A 72 7.49 -11.15 -16.08
N ARG A 73 8.07 -10.98 -17.27
CA ARG A 73 7.30 -10.80 -18.51
C ARG A 73 6.52 -12.06 -18.90
N LYS A 74 7.07 -13.26 -18.67
CA LYS A 74 6.36 -14.53 -18.90
C LYS A 74 5.20 -14.69 -17.91
N GLU A 75 5.45 -14.49 -16.61
CA GLU A 75 4.42 -14.60 -15.57
C GLU A 75 3.26 -13.61 -15.81
N LEU A 76 3.56 -12.37 -16.24
CA LEU A 76 2.54 -11.41 -16.64
C LEU A 76 1.74 -11.87 -17.87
N ALA A 77 2.38 -12.39 -18.92
CA ALA A 77 1.70 -12.88 -20.11
C ALA A 77 0.80 -14.12 -19.84
N GLU A 78 1.27 -15.05 -19.01
CA GLU A 78 0.48 -16.20 -18.55
C GLU A 78 -0.72 -15.76 -17.71
N LEU A 79 -0.55 -14.77 -16.83
CA LEU A 79 -1.63 -14.20 -16.02
C LEU A 79 -2.65 -13.44 -16.89
N GLU A 80 -2.21 -12.68 -17.88
CA GLU A 80 -3.08 -11.99 -18.84
C GLU A 80 -3.90 -12.98 -19.68
N GLN A 81 -3.27 -14.04 -20.21
CA GLN A 81 -3.98 -15.09 -20.95
C GLN A 81 -5.03 -15.78 -20.05
N ALA A 82 -4.66 -16.19 -18.84
CA ALA A 82 -5.59 -16.82 -17.91
C ALA A 82 -6.78 -15.92 -17.54
N LYS A 83 -6.59 -14.59 -17.52
CA LYS A 83 -7.67 -13.61 -17.31
C LYS A 83 -8.57 -13.43 -18.54
N VAL A 84 -8.03 -13.53 -19.75
CA VAL A 84 -8.85 -13.56 -20.98
C VAL A 84 -9.72 -14.82 -21.01
N GLU A 85 -9.15 -15.99 -20.73
CA GLU A 85 -9.88 -17.27 -20.69
C GLU A 85 -10.99 -17.28 -19.62
N GLU A 86 -10.73 -16.72 -18.42
CA GLU A 86 -11.75 -16.56 -17.37
C GLU A 86 -12.90 -15.62 -17.82
N ILE A 87 -12.57 -14.51 -18.50
CA ILE A 87 -13.56 -13.56 -19.04
C ILE A 87 -14.39 -14.19 -20.17
N GLU A 88 -13.81 -15.03 -21.02
CA GLU A 88 -14.53 -15.73 -22.08
C GLU A 88 -15.45 -16.83 -21.54
N ALA A 89 -14.99 -17.59 -20.55
CA ALA A 89 -15.83 -18.56 -19.83
C ALA A 89 -17.04 -17.86 -19.17
N LEU A 90 -16.82 -16.75 -18.46
CA LEU A 90 -17.90 -15.98 -17.81
C LEU A 90 -18.90 -15.38 -18.81
N LYS A 91 -18.47 -15.00 -20.03
CA LYS A 91 -19.38 -14.57 -21.10
C LYS A 91 -20.24 -15.73 -21.61
N ALA A 92 -19.64 -16.89 -21.88
CA ALA A 92 -20.37 -18.07 -22.34
C ALA A 92 -21.41 -18.53 -21.31
N ASP A 93 -21.06 -18.50 -20.02
CA ASP A 93 -21.96 -18.76 -18.89
C ASP A 93 -23.13 -17.77 -18.83
N PHE A 94 -22.88 -16.49 -19.12
CA PHE A 94 -23.88 -15.43 -19.12
C PHE A 94 -24.84 -15.54 -20.33
N ASP A 95 -24.30 -15.75 -21.54
CA ASP A 95 -25.10 -15.95 -22.75
C ASP A 95 -25.97 -17.21 -22.65
N SER A 96 -25.45 -18.29 -22.05
CA SER A 96 -26.22 -19.51 -21.78
C SER A 96 -27.37 -19.28 -20.79
N ARG A 97 -27.18 -18.44 -19.76
CA ARG A 97 -28.24 -18.05 -18.82
C ARG A 97 -29.33 -17.24 -19.51
N ILE A 98 -28.96 -16.25 -20.33
CA ILE A 98 -29.91 -15.45 -21.12
C ILE A 98 -30.76 -16.36 -22.01
N LEU A 99 -30.14 -17.28 -22.75
CA LEU A 99 -30.87 -18.18 -23.65
C LEU A 99 -31.87 -19.07 -22.89
N ASN A 100 -31.47 -19.64 -21.74
CA ASN A 100 -32.37 -20.38 -20.87
C ASN A 100 -33.48 -19.49 -20.28
N GLU A 101 -33.20 -18.25 -19.88
CA GLU A 101 -34.23 -17.33 -19.38
C GLU A 101 -35.25 -16.96 -20.46
N ASP A 102 -34.81 -16.75 -21.70
CA ASP A 102 -35.69 -16.54 -22.86
C ASP A 102 -36.55 -17.79 -23.17
N GLU A 103 -35.97 -19.00 -23.16
CA GLU A 103 -36.73 -20.25 -23.31
C GLU A 103 -37.81 -20.41 -22.24
N ASN A 104 -37.47 -20.14 -20.97
CA ASN A 104 -38.44 -20.13 -19.88
C ASN A 104 -39.52 -19.07 -20.10
N LEU A 105 -39.15 -17.86 -20.53
CA LEU A 105 -40.09 -16.77 -20.84
C LEU A 105 -41.05 -17.13 -21.98
N GLN A 106 -40.60 -17.81 -23.04
CA GLN A 106 -41.48 -18.33 -24.09
C GLN A 106 -42.42 -19.42 -23.56
N SER A 107 -41.94 -20.30 -22.67
CA SER A 107 -42.79 -21.32 -22.04
C SER A 107 -43.92 -20.71 -21.21
N TYR A 108 -43.65 -19.63 -20.46
CA TYR A 108 -44.67 -18.92 -19.68
C TYR A 108 -45.66 -18.16 -20.57
N LYS A 109 -45.19 -17.53 -21.66
CA LYS A 109 -46.07 -16.90 -22.67
C LYS A 109 -47.05 -17.92 -23.27
N GLU A 110 -46.59 -19.12 -23.59
CA GLU A 110 -47.44 -20.19 -24.12
C GLU A 110 -48.41 -20.74 -23.06
N GLN A 111 -47.98 -20.93 -21.80
CA GLN A 111 -48.89 -21.28 -20.70
C GLN A 111 -49.99 -20.22 -20.50
N ILE A 112 -49.65 -18.92 -20.51
CA ILE A 112 -50.62 -17.82 -20.42
C ILE A 112 -51.61 -17.87 -21.59
N ARG A 113 -51.14 -18.16 -22.81
CA ARG A 113 -51.99 -18.32 -24.00
C ARG A 113 -52.96 -19.49 -23.84
N GLN A 114 -52.48 -20.64 -23.37
CA GLN A 114 -53.30 -21.83 -23.12
C GLN A 114 -54.34 -21.59 -22.01
N HIS A 115 -53.94 -20.97 -20.90
CA HIS A 115 -54.87 -20.59 -19.82
C HIS A 115 -55.94 -19.62 -20.31
N SER A 116 -55.58 -18.61 -21.12
CA SER A 116 -56.53 -17.66 -21.70
C SER A 116 -57.59 -18.36 -22.56
N VAL A 117 -57.18 -19.30 -23.43
CA VAL A 117 -58.10 -20.09 -24.26
C VAL A 117 -59.02 -20.97 -23.39
N THR A 118 -58.48 -21.58 -22.33
CA THR A 118 -59.25 -22.40 -21.38
C THR A 118 -60.28 -21.57 -20.62
N ILE A 119 -59.92 -20.36 -20.16
CA ILE A 119 -60.84 -19.43 -19.48
C ILE A 119 -62.00 -19.08 -20.41
N CYS A 120 -61.75 -18.63 -21.64
CA CYS A 120 -62.80 -18.33 -22.61
C CYS A 120 -63.76 -19.53 -22.85
N SER A 121 -63.22 -20.75 -22.92
CA SER A 121 -64.03 -21.97 -23.07
C SER A 121 -64.90 -22.26 -21.83
N MET A 122 -64.36 -22.02 -20.63
CA MET A 122 -65.10 -22.15 -19.37
C MET A 122 -66.17 -21.06 -19.21
N GLU A 123 -65.89 -19.82 -19.59
CA GLU A 123 -66.86 -18.72 -19.63
C GLU A 123 -67.99 -18.98 -20.61
N GLU A 124 -67.70 -19.54 -21.80
CA GLU A 124 -68.73 -19.99 -22.73
C GLU A 124 -69.62 -21.09 -22.12
N ARG A 125 -69.02 -22.08 -21.44
CA ARG A 125 -69.75 -23.15 -20.74
C ARG A 125 -70.62 -22.60 -19.62
N LEU A 126 -70.09 -21.66 -18.82
CA LEU A 126 -70.80 -20.99 -17.73
C LEU A 126 -72.00 -20.21 -18.28
N ASN A 127 -71.81 -19.41 -19.33
CA ASN A 127 -72.88 -18.69 -20.02
C ASN A 127 -73.97 -19.62 -20.57
N LYS A 128 -73.59 -20.76 -21.17
CA LYS A 128 -74.54 -21.78 -21.66
C LYS A 128 -75.32 -22.43 -20.50
N ALA A 129 -74.67 -22.71 -19.37
CA ALA A 129 -75.32 -23.23 -18.17
C ALA A 129 -76.26 -22.20 -17.51
N GLN A 130 -75.84 -20.95 -17.37
CA GLN A 130 -76.62 -19.87 -16.78
C GLN A 130 -77.87 -19.54 -17.62
N LYS A 131 -77.78 -19.61 -18.96
CA LYS A 131 -78.95 -19.51 -19.86
C LYS A 131 -79.95 -20.65 -19.60
N LYS A 132 -79.50 -21.91 -19.50
CA LYS A 132 -80.36 -23.06 -19.14
C LYS A 132 -80.98 -22.92 -17.74
N SER A 133 -80.23 -22.40 -16.77
CA SER A 133 -80.75 -22.16 -15.42
C SER A 133 -81.88 -21.12 -15.42
N LYS A 134 -81.73 -20.03 -16.19
CA LYS A 134 -82.78 -19.01 -16.37
C LYS A 134 -84.05 -19.58 -17.01
N THR A 135 -83.95 -20.42 -18.04
CA THR A 135 -85.14 -21.04 -18.66
C THR A 135 -85.82 -22.02 -17.70
N LEU A 136 -85.08 -22.88 -17.00
CA LEU A 136 -85.63 -23.80 -15.99
C LEU A 136 -86.29 -23.07 -14.81
N GLN A 137 -85.77 -21.90 -14.43
CA GLN A 137 -86.36 -21.03 -13.41
C GLN A 137 -87.68 -20.40 -13.88
N GLN A 138 -87.75 -19.95 -15.14
CA GLN A 138 -88.97 -19.45 -15.78
C GLN A 138 -90.03 -20.56 -15.89
N GLU A 139 -89.66 -21.75 -16.36
CA GLU A 139 -90.53 -22.93 -16.41
C GLU A 139 -91.09 -23.26 -15.02
N ASN A 140 -90.23 -23.32 -13.99
CA ASN A 140 -90.66 -23.52 -12.59
C ASN A 140 -91.68 -22.48 -12.13
N SER A 141 -91.49 -21.20 -12.48
CA SER A 141 -92.45 -20.14 -12.11
C SER A 141 -93.80 -20.33 -12.79
N SER A 142 -93.82 -20.72 -14.07
CA SER A 142 -95.05 -21.00 -14.82
C SER A 142 -95.79 -22.25 -14.31
N LEU A 143 -95.06 -23.28 -13.87
CA LEU A 143 -95.64 -24.49 -13.29
C LEU A 143 -96.23 -24.21 -11.90
N LYS A 144 -95.57 -23.37 -11.09
CA LYS A 144 -96.11 -22.91 -9.80
C LYS A 144 -97.40 -22.09 -9.97
N GLN A 145 -97.45 -21.20 -10.97
CA GLN A 145 -98.68 -20.46 -11.31
C GLN A 145 -99.82 -21.41 -11.70
N LYS A 146 -99.58 -22.38 -12.60
CA LYS A 146 -100.59 -23.39 -12.98
C LYS A 146 -101.05 -24.26 -11.80
N LEU A 147 -100.16 -24.60 -10.87
CA LEU A 147 -100.52 -25.29 -9.62
C LEU A 147 -101.41 -24.43 -8.73
N GLN A 148 -101.14 -23.13 -8.63
CA GLN A 148 -101.95 -22.18 -7.88
C GLN A 148 -103.34 -21.95 -8.51
N GLU A 149 -103.41 -21.88 -9.85
CA GLU A 149 -104.69 -21.86 -10.60
C GLU A 149 -105.50 -23.14 -10.39
N LEU A 150 -104.87 -24.32 -10.47
CA LEU A 150 -105.55 -25.59 -10.21
C LEU A 150 -106.03 -25.69 -8.75
N SER A 151 -105.26 -25.15 -7.80
CA SER A 151 -105.62 -25.11 -6.38
C SER A 151 -106.73 -24.10 -6.05
N SER A 152 -107.07 -23.16 -6.94
CA SER A 152 -108.17 -22.21 -6.74
C SER A 152 -109.52 -22.70 -7.27
N ARG A 153 -109.54 -23.86 -7.94
CA ARG A 153 -110.74 -24.44 -8.55
C ARG A 153 -111.56 -25.25 -7.52
N PRO A 154 -112.87 -24.97 -7.32
CA PRO A 154 -113.69 -25.71 -6.36
C PRO A 154 -113.97 -27.15 -6.80
N PRO A 155 -114.20 -28.09 -5.86
CA PRO A 155 -114.37 -29.51 -6.16
C PRO A 155 -115.71 -29.81 -6.85
N PRO A 156 -115.76 -30.81 -7.76
CA PRO A 156 -117.00 -31.19 -8.43
C PRO A 156 -117.96 -31.91 -7.48
N LYS A 157 -119.26 -31.55 -7.55
CA LYS A 157 -120.33 -32.21 -6.80
C LYS A 157 -120.56 -33.64 -7.32
N LYS A 158 -120.67 -34.61 -6.42
CA LYS A 158 -121.15 -35.97 -6.76
C LYS A 158 -122.68 -35.98 -6.85
N THR A 159 -123.22 -36.46 -7.98
CA THR A 159 -124.66 -36.70 -8.19
C THR A 159 -125.05 -38.14 -7.87
N ALA A 160 -126.36 -38.42 -7.81
CA ALA A 160 -126.95 -39.59 -7.15
C ALA A 160 -127.07 -40.85 -8.04
N ALA A 161 -127.60 -41.91 -7.42
CA ALA A 161 -127.67 -43.29 -7.91
C ALA A 161 -128.64 -43.53 -9.09
N VAL A 162 -128.51 -44.73 -9.68
CA VAL A 162 -129.48 -45.41 -10.57
C VAL A 162 -129.67 -46.85 -10.05
N GLU A 163 -130.78 -47.50 -10.43
CA GLU A 163 -131.46 -48.52 -9.62
C GLU A 163 -131.40 -49.99 -10.11
N GLN A 164 -131.61 -50.90 -9.14
CA GLN A 164 -132.35 -52.20 -9.24
C GLN A 164 -131.76 -53.33 -10.13
N PRO A 165 -132.29 -54.58 -10.08
CA PRO A 165 -133.40 -55.14 -9.25
C PRO A 165 -133.04 -56.36 -8.37
N LYS A 166 -133.97 -56.77 -7.49
CA LYS A 166 -134.03 -58.13 -6.87
C LYS A 166 -134.86 -59.08 -7.75
N PRO A 167 -134.72 -60.42 -7.61
CA PRO A 167 -135.86 -61.17 -7.03
C PRO A 167 -135.53 -62.49 -6.28
N LYS A 168 -136.55 -62.98 -5.53
CA LYS A 168 -136.85 -64.37 -5.13
C LYS A 168 -135.92 -65.15 -4.16
N VAL A 169 -136.32 -65.05 -2.88
CA VAL A 169 -136.54 -66.14 -1.90
C VAL A 169 -136.35 -67.58 -2.38
N ILE A 170 -135.59 -68.37 -1.61
CA ILE A 170 -135.94 -69.72 -1.10
C ILE A 170 -135.19 -69.95 0.24
N VAL A 171 -135.70 -70.86 1.07
CA VAL A 171 -135.29 -71.13 2.47
C VAL A 171 -134.09 -72.07 2.53
N GLU A 172 -133.09 -71.80 3.38
CA GLU A 172 -132.67 -72.74 4.44
C GLU A 172 -131.65 -72.20 5.46
N GLN A 173 -131.68 -72.84 6.64
CA GLN A 173 -130.66 -72.92 7.71
C GLN A 173 -130.05 -71.61 8.26
N VAL A 174 -130.47 -71.26 9.48
CA VAL A 174 -129.74 -70.34 10.37
C VAL A 174 -128.37 -70.94 10.69
N PRO A 175 -127.25 -70.26 10.40
CA PRO A 175 -125.94 -70.72 10.85
C PRO A 175 -125.86 -70.66 12.37
N THR A 176 -125.32 -71.70 13.02
CA THR A 176 -124.94 -71.60 14.43
C THR A 176 -123.91 -70.47 14.60
N ALA A 177 -123.89 -69.86 15.80
CA ALA A 177 -123.06 -68.67 16.06
C ALA A 177 -121.58 -68.88 15.69
N ASP A 178 -121.07 -70.10 15.88
CA ASP A 178 -119.72 -70.52 15.54
C ASP A 178 -119.40 -70.36 14.04
N VAL A 179 -120.36 -70.61 13.15
CA VAL A 179 -120.17 -70.45 11.69
C VAL A 179 -120.03 -68.97 11.32
N VAL A 180 -120.81 -68.09 11.96
CA VAL A 180 -120.70 -66.63 11.76
C VAL A 180 -119.39 -66.10 12.35
N ALA A 181 -119.00 -66.60 13.53
CA ALA A 181 -117.71 -66.26 14.15
C ALA A 181 -116.52 -66.72 13.28
N LEU A 182 -116.56 -67.95 12.75
CA LEU A 182 -115.54 -68.45 11.82
C LEU A 182 -115.48 -67.64 10.53
N GLN A 183 -116.62 -67.25 9.96
CA GLN A 183 -116.65 -66.37 8.78
C GLN A 183 -116.05 -64.99 9.07
N HIS A 184 -116.32 -64.41 10.25
CA HIS A 184 -115.69 -63.16 10.68
C HIS A 184 -114.17 -63.33 10.84
N THR A 185 -113.70 -64.36 11.54
CA THR A 185 -112.27 -64.64 11.72
C THR A 185 -111.55 -64.86 10.38
N VAL A 186 -112.18 -65.58 9.44
CA VAL A 186 -111.64 -65.75 8.08
C VAL A 186 -111.60 -64.43 7.31
N ALA A 187 -112.55 -63.51 7.52
CA ALA A 187 -112.48 -62.17 6.96
C ALA A 187 -111.35 -61.33 7.58
N THR A 188 -111.17 -61.36 8.90
CA THR A 188 -110.07 -60.69 9.61
C THR A 188 -108.71 -61.20 9.13
N VAL A 189 -108.48 -62.51 9.12
CA VAL A 189 -107.22 -63.12 8.65
C VAL A 189 -106.96 -62.82 7.18
N ARG A 190 -108.00 -62.71 6.34
CA ARG A 190 -107.84 -62.28 4.93
C ARG A 190 -107.42 -60.82 4.82
N GLN A 191 -107.97 -59.94 5.65
CA GLN A 191 -107.57 -58.52 5.70
C GLN A 191 -106.12 -58.38 6.19
N GLU A 192 -105.75 -59.04 7.29
CA GLU A 192 -104.37 -59.11 7.79
C GLU A 192 -103.40 -59.64 6.72
N CYS A 193 -103.79 -60.68 5.97
CA CYS A 193 -103.02 -61.19 4.83
C CYS A 193 -102.85 -60.18 3.67
N ILE A 194 -103.76 -59.22 3.52
CA ILE A 194 -103.65 -58.14 2.51
C ILE A 194 -102.72 -57.03 3.05
N ASP A 195 -102.90 -56.63 4.31
CA ASP A 195 -102.11 -55.57 4.92
C ASP A 195 -100.65 -55.98 5.13
N LEU A 196 -100.38 -57.24 5.54
CA LEU A 196 -99.03 -57.80 5.59
C LEU A 196 -98.36 -57.86 4.20
N LYS A 197 -99.13 -58.16 3.14
CA LYS A 197 -98.61 -58.09 1.76
C LYS A 197 -98.27 -56.66 1.35
N LYS A 198 -99.11 -55.69 1.72
CA LYS A 198 -98.86 -54.26 1.46
C LYS A 198 -97.60 -53.77 2.19
N ILE A 199 -97.44 -54.10 3.47
CA ILE A 199 -96.26 -53.77 4.27
C ILE A 199 -95.00 -54.42 3.67
N ASN A 200 -95.07 -55.68 3.25
CA ASN A 200 -93.94 -56.38 2.60
C ASN A 200 -93.58 -55.72 1.25
N GLN A 201 -94.57 -55.35 0.44
CA GLN A 201 -94.37 -54.60 -0.81
C GLN A 201 -93.70 -53.24 -0.57
N GLU A 202 -94.10 -52.52 0.50
CA GLU A 202 -93.51 -51.25 0.91
C GLU A 202 -92.06 -51.40 1.40
N GLN A 203 -91.79 -52.42 2.23
CA GLN A 203 -90.43 -52.77 2.67
C GLN A 203 -89.53 -53.17 1.49
N GLN A 204 -90.04 -53.94 0.53
CA GLN A 204 -89.30 -54.33 -0.67
C GLN A 204 -88.97 -53.11 -1.55
N ASN A 205 -89.87 -52.13 -1.65
CA ASN A 205 -89.59 -50.86 -2.33
C ASN A 205 -88.49 -50.06 -1.62
N VAL A 206 -88.48 -50.02 -0.28
CA VAL A 206 -87.40 -49.39 0.51
C VAL A 206 -86.06 -50.12 0.30
N ILE A 207 -86.05 -51.45 0.29
CA ILE A 207 -84.85 -52.26 0.02
C ILE A 207 -84.31 -51.99 -1.39
N ILE A 208 -85.19 -51.82 -2.39
CA ILE A 208 -84.80 -51.46 -3.77
C ILE A 208 -84.25 -50.02 -3.83
N GLY A 209 -84.81 -49.08 -3.06
CA GLY A 209 -84.27 -47.72 -2.90
C GLY A 209 -82.85 -47.73 -2.33
N LEU A 210 -82.69 -48.30 -1.14
CA LEU A 210 -81.39 -48.40 -0.45
C LEU A 210 -80.32 -49.12 -1.28
N LYS A 211 -80.70 -50.13 -2.08
CA LYS A 211 -79.76 -50.78 -3.02
C LYS A 211 -79.31 -49.86 -4.16
N LYS A 212 -80.19 -48.99 -4.67
CA LYS A 212 -79.81 -47.96 -5.67
C LYS A 212 -78.94 -46.87 -5.04
N ASP A 213 -79.27 -46.44 -3.84
CA ASP A 213 -78.50 -45.41 -3.12
C ASP A 213 -77.09 -45.92 -2.78
N LEU A 214 -76.98 -47.18 -2.33
CA LEU A 214 -75.71 -47.86 -2.09
C LEU A 214 -74.89 -48.00 -3.39
N ALA A 215 -75.51 -48.45 -4.50
CA ALA A 215 -74.83 -48.54 -5.79
C ALA A 215 -74.36 -47.16 -6.30
N GLY A 216 -75.17 -46.12 -6.12
CA GLY A 216 -74.81 -44.74 -6.44
C GLY A 216 -73.71 -44.16 -5.54
N ALA A 217 -73.65 -44.56 -4.28
CA ALA A 217 -72.56 -44.22 -3.37
C ALA A 217 -71.27 -44.97 -3.74
N GLN A 218 -71.36 -46.26 -4.08
CA GLN A 218 -70.23 -47.06 -4.57
C GLN A 218 -69.67 -46.53 -5.89
N ALA A 219 -70.52 -46.09 -6.82
CA ALA A 219 -70.10 -45.39 -8.04
C ALA A 219 -69.30 -44.12 -7.69
N ARG A 220 -69.89 -43.19 -6.92
CA ARG A 220 -69.18 -41.96 -6.51
C ARG A 220 -67.88 -42.21 -5.76
N LEU A 221 -67.82 -43.24 -4.91
CA LEU A 221 -66.58 -43.63 -4.23
C LEU A 221 -65.56 -44.23 -5.20
N SER A 222 -65.99 -45.01 -6.18
CA SER A 222 -65.12 -45.52 -7.25
C SER A 222 -64.57 -44.37 -8.11
N ASP A 223 -65.43 -43.41 -8.48
CA ASP A 223 -65.05 -42.22 -9.23
C ASP A 223 -64.02 -41.41 -8.43
N MET A 224 -64.30 -41.08 -7.16
CA MET A 224 -63.35 -40.40 -6.25
C MET A 224 -62.06 -41.20 -5.95
N THR A 225 -62.05 -42.53 -6.17
CA THR A 225 -60.85 -43.36 -5.99
C THR A 225 -60.00 -43.41 -7.27
N GLY A 226 -60.63 -43.36 -8.44
CA GLY A 226 -59.94 -43.15 -9.72
C GLY A 226 -59.44 -41.70 -9.88
N GLU A 227 -60.23 -40.74 -9.40
CA GLU A 227 -59.93 -39.30 -9.32
C GLU A 227 -59.26 -38.94 -7.99
N ILE A 228 -58.22 -39.68 -7.56
CA ILE A 228 -57.19 -39.05 -6.74
C ILE A 228 -56.65 -37.88 -7.58
N PRO A 229 -56.85 -36.61 -7.18
CA PRO A 229 -56.84 -35.53 -8.15
C PRO A 229 -55.54 -35.45 -8.94
N ASP A 230 -55.71 -35.38 -10.24
CA ASP A 230 -54.63 -35.27 -11.22
C ASP A 230 -53.82 -33.96 -11.01
N SER A 231 -54.37 -32.98 -10.26
CA SER A 231 -53.63 -31.84 -9.72
C SER A 231 -52.65 -32.26 -8.62
N HIS A 232 -53.11 -32.93 -7.55
CA HIS A 232 -52.25 -33.42 -6.46
C HIS A 232 -51.15 -34.36 -6.97
N LYS A 233 -51.42 -35.16 -8.02
CA LYS A 233 -50.38 -35.97 -8.68
C LYS A 233 -49.30 -35.09 -9.32
N ARG A 234 -49.69 -34.09 -10.14
CA ARG A 234 -48.75 -33.13 -10.75
C ARG A 234 -48.02 -32.29 -9.71
N GLU A 235 -48.67 -31.92 -8.61
CA GLU A 235 -48.07 -31.20 -7.48
C GLU A 235 -47.04 -32.08 -6.76
N LEU A 236 -47.30 -33.37 -6.56
CA LEU A 236 -46.33 -34.31 -6.00
C LEU A 236 -45.14 -34.59 -6.95
N GLU A 237 -45.37 -34.57 -8.26
CA GLU A 237 -44.31 -34.67 -9.28
C GLU A 237 -43.46 -33.38 -9.31
N MET A 238 -44.09 -32.20 -9.33
CA MET A 238 -43.41 -30.89 -9.24
C MET A 238 -42.63 -30.74 -7.94
N ASN A 239 -43.19 -31.13 -6.79
CA ASN A 239 -42.51 -31.09 -5.50
C ASN A 239 -41.33 -32.08 -5.45
N ARG A 240 -41.44 -33.25 -6.08
CA ARG A 240 -40.30 -34.19 -6.23
C ARG A 240 -39.18 -33.62 -7.08
N ASP A 241 -39.50 -32.92 -8.17
CA ASP A 241 -38.51 -32.27 -9.02
C ASP A 241 -37.86 -31.06 -8.34
N LEU A 242 -38.64 -30.28 -7.57
CA LEU A 242 -38.13 -29.19 -6.73
C LEU A 242 -37.19 -29.71 -5.63
N VAL A 243 -37.58 -30.79 -4.93
CA VAL A 243 -36.72 -31.46 -3.95
C VAL A 243 -35.45 -32.01 -4.60
N ARG A 244 -35.52 -32.57 -5.82
CA ARG A 244 -34.33 -33.00 -6.57
C ARG A 244 -33.38 -31.84 -6.86
N LYS A 245 -33.90 -30.73 -7.42
CA LYS A 245 -33.13 -29.50 -7.70
C LYS A 245 -32.48 -28.94 -6.44
N LYS A 246 -33.25 -28.80 -5.34
CA LYS A 246 -32.70 -28.33 -4.05
C LYS A 246 -31.71 -29.31 -3.42
N SER A 247 -31.85 -30.62 -3.63
CA SER A 247 -30.83 -31.59 -3.20
C SER A 247 -29.52 -31.44 -3.98
N GLN A 248 -29.59 -31.14 -5.28
CA GLN A 248 -28.40 -30.87 -6.12
C GLN A 248 -27.72 -29.57 -5.69
N GLU A 249 -28.49 -28.49 -5.54
CA GLU A 249 -28.02 -27.18 -5.04
C GLU A 249 -27.32 -27.29 -3.67
N VAL A 250 -27.88 -28.08 -2.73
CA VAL A 250 -27.24 -28.35 -1.43
C VAL A 250 -25.92 -29.12 -1.58
N VAL A 251 -25.83 -30.11 -2.48
CA VAL A 251 -24.58 -30.84 -2.75
C VAL A 251 -23.53 -29.93 -3.39
N GLU A 252 -23.92 -29.06 -4.32
CA GLU A 252 -23.04 -28.08 -4.95
C GLU A 252 -22.51 -27.06 -3.93
N LEU A 253 -23.38 -26.52 -3.07
CA LEU A 253 -22.99 -25.63 -1.97
C LEU A 253 -22.08 -26.34 -0.95
N GLN A 254 -22.31 -27.61 -0.63
CA GLN A 254 -21.41 -28.41 0.21
C GLN A 254 -20.03 -28.60 -0.45
N GLN A 255 -19.97 -28.82 -1.77
CA GLN A 255 -18.70 -28.89 -2.50
C GLN A 255 -17.98 -27.54 -2.55
N GLN A 256 -18.71 -26.43 -2.71
CA GLN A 256 -18.14 -25.08 -2.62
C GLN A 256 -17.59 -24.79 -1.22
N LEU A 257 -18.34 -25.14 -0.17
CA LEU A 257 -17.90 -25.00 1.23
C LEU A 257 -16.65 -25.85 1.53
N ALA A 258 -16.59 -27.08 1.01
CA ALA A 258 -15.41 -27.93 1.14
C ALA A 258 -14.18 -27.34 0.42
N LYS A 259 -14.35 -26.81 -0.81
CA LYS A 259 -13.29 -26.09 -1.52
C LYS A 259 -12.80 -24.88 -0.70
N LEU A 260 -13.72 -24.06 -0.19
CA LEU A 260 -13.41 -22.91 0.65
C LEU A 260 -12.68 -23.31 1.94
N SER A 261 -13.08 -24.40 2.61
CA SER A 261 -12.36 -24.95 3.77
C SER A 261 -10.91 -25.24 3.40
N THR A 262 -10.64 -26.00 2.34
CA THR A 262 -9.25 -26.31 1.95
C THR A 262 -8.42 -25.07 1.56
N ILE A 263 -9.06 -23.97 1.15
CA ILE A 263 -8.39 -22.69 0.91
C ILE A 263 -8.07 -21.99 2.23
N VAL A 264 -9.01 -21.97 3.18
CA VAL A 264 -8.80 -21.46 4.55
C VAL A 264 -7.70 -22.26 5.26
N ASP A 265 -7.70 -23.59 5.16
CA ASP A 265 -6.67 -24.47 5.73
C ASP A 265 -5.27 -24.13 5.18
N LYS A 266 -5.16 -24.00 3.84
CA LYS A 266 -3.91 -23.59 3.16
C LYS A 266 -3.44 -22.19 3.57
N LYS A 267 -4.36 -21.23 3.69
CA LYS A 267 -4.04 -19.86 4.11
C LYS A 267 -3.62 -19.81 5.59
N THR A 268 -4.29 -20.56 6.46
CA THR A 268 -3.92 -20.69 7.88
C THR A 268 -2.53 -21.32 8.03
N ALA A 269 -2.23 -22.38 7.26
CA ALA A 269 -0.90 -23.00 7.25
C ALA A 269 0.19 -22.03 6.74
N ALA A 270 -0.08 -21.26 5.69
CA ALA A 270 0.84 -20.24 5.19
C ALA A 270 1.10 -19.12 6.22
N VAL A 271 0.05 -18.62 6.87
CA VAL A 271 0.18 -17.60 7.94
C VAL A 271 0.97 -18.14 9.14
N ALA A 272 0.78 -19.41 9.53
CA ALA A 272 1.59 -20.06 10.55
C ALA A 272 3.07 -20.18 10.15
N GLY A 273 3.33 -20.50 8.87
CA GLY A 273 4.68 -20.51 8.28
C GLY A 273 5.37 -19.14 8.37
N SER A 274 4.76 -18.10 7.80
CA SER A 274 5.33 -16.74 7.83
C SER A 274 5.45 -16.17 9.25
N SER A 275 4.58 -16.56 10.19
CA SER A 275 4.72 -16.22 11.61
C SER A 275 5.96 -16.89 12.24
N SER A 276 6.21 -18.18 11.93
CA SER A 276 7.42 -18.88 12.34
C SER A 276 8.69 -18.22 11.78
N GLU A 277 8.69 -17.88 10.48
CA GLU A 277 9.79 -17.17 9.82
C GLU A 277 10.04 -15.79 10.44
N MET A 278 8.98 -15.01 10.69
CA MET A 278 9.11 -13.70 11.35
C MET A 278 9.71 -13.83 12.76
N ASN A 279 9.35 -14.87 13.51
CA ASN A 279 9.90 -15.11 14.84
C ASN A 279 11.36 -15.60 14.79
N GLN A 280 11.74 -16.38 13.77
CA GLN A 280 13.15 -16.71 13.51
C GLN A 280 13.98 -15.47 13.11
N LEU A 281 13.42 -14.57 12.29
CA LEU A 281 14.08 -13.32 11.91
C LEU A 281 14.24 -12.36 13.10
N LYS A 282 13.21 -12.23 13.97
CA LYS A 282 13.34 -11.52 15.24
C LYS A 282 14.46 -12.10 16.11
N SER A 283 14.47 -13.41 16.33
CA SER A 283 15.52 -14.06 17.12
C SER A 283 16.94 -13.90 16.54
N LYS A 284 17.09 -13.76 15.21
CA LYS A 284 18.36 -13.39 14.57
C LYS A 284 18.71 -11.92 14.81
N LEU A 285 17.74 -11.01 14.69
CA LEU A 285 17.92 -9.58 14.95
C LEU A 285 18.29 -9.30 16.41
N ASP A 286 17.63 -9.96 17.37
CA ASP A 286 17.92 -9.85 18.80
C ASP A 286 19.37 -10.27 19.12
N LYS A 287 19.86 -11.32 18.45
CA LYS A 287 21.26 -11.78 18.57
C LYS A 287 22.24 -10.76 17.99
N MET A 288 22.02 -10.29 16.76
CA MET A 288 22.87 -9.27 16.14
C MET A 288 22.88 -7.95 16.93
N SER A 289 21.73 -7.54 17.48
CA SER A 289 21.60 -6.37 18.35
C SER A 289 22.43 -6.54 19.63
N LYS A 290 22.39 -7.72 20.24
CA LYS A 290 23.25 -8.03 21.40
C LYS A 290 24.74 -8.07 21.03
N GLU A 291 25.10 -8.75 19.94
CA GLU A 291 26.50 -8.83 19.46
C GLU A 291 27.06 -7.44 19.14
N LEU A 292 26.22 -6.51 18.65
CA LEU A 292 26.57 -5.12 18.42
C LEU A 292 26.77 -4.36 19.75
N SER A 293 25.87 -4.52 20.72
CA SER A 293 26.03 -3.94 22.07
C SER A 293 27.28 -4.44 22.79
N ASP A 294 27.52 -5.77 22.77
CA ASP A 294 28.71 -6.40 23.34
C ASP A 294 30.00 -5.88 22.66
N ARG A 295 29.91 -5.42 21.40
CA ARG A 295 31.03 -4.85 20.64
C ARG A 295 31.20 -3.35 20.82
N GLU A 296 30.13 -2.59 21.03
CA GLU A 296 30.22 -1.19 21.50
C GLU A 296 30.92 -1.11 22.87
N ASP A 297 30.54 -1.97 23.82
CA ASP A 297 31.18 -2.02 25.13
C ASP A 297 32.67 -2.37 25.03
N GLN A 298 33.06 -3.26 24.10
CA GLN A 298 34.48 -3.53 23.78
C GLN A 298 35.20 -2.29 23.24
N VAL A 299 34.58 -1.52 22.35
CA VAL A 299 35.17 -0.27 21.81
C VAL A 299 35.36 0.75 22.93
N ARG A 300 34.34 1.01 23.76
CA ARG A 300 34.45 1.94 24.90
C ARG A 300 35.57 1.53 25.87
N VAL A 301 35.76 0.23 26.12
CA VAL A 301 36.86 -0.29 26.96
C VAL A 301 38.24 -0.13 26.29
N LEU A 302 38.33 -0.14 24.96
CA LEU A 302 39.57 0.16 24.23
C LEU A 302 39.87 1.66 24.24
N ASP A 303 38.87 2.51 24.02
CA ASP A 303 39.00 3.98 24.08
C ASP A 303 39.48 4.45 25.46
N MET A 304 38.92 3.91 26.55
CA MET A 304 39.37 4.18 27.92
C MET A 304 40.83 3.78 28.16
N LYS A 305 41.30 2.68 27.55
CA LYS A 305 42.71 2.25 27.64
C LYS A 305 43.63 3.15 26.82
N LEU A 306 43.17 3.60 25.65
CA LEU A 306 43.91 4.49 24.76
C LEU A 306 44.06 5.88 25.39
N ALA A 307 42.99 6.41 26.01
CA ALA A 307 43.03 7.62 26.81
C ALA A 307 44.05 7.52 27.95
N ALA A 308 43.97 6.47 28.79
CA ALA A 308 44.91 6.27 29.89
C ALA A 308 46.37 6.10 29.43
N ALA A 309 46.60 5.52 28.25
CA ALA A 309 47.93 5.43 27.64
C ALA A 309 48.44 6.80 27.15
N ASN A 310 47.57 7.61 26.54
CA ASN A 310 47.90 8.98 26.14
C ASN A 310 48.19 9.88 27.35
N ASP A 311 47.40 9.80 28.42
CA ASP A 311 47.65 10.53 29.67
C ASP A 311 49.01 10.13 30.28
N SER A 312 49.31 8.82 30.30
CA SER A 312 50.60 8.28 30.76
C SER A 312 51.77 8.78 29.90
N HIS A 313 51.59 8.90 28.58
CA HIS A 313 52.60 9.47 27.68
C HIS A 313 52.74 10.98 27.88
N SER A 314 51.65 11.70 28.12
CA SER A 314 51.63 13.14 28.38
C SER A 314 52.43 13.49 29.64
N GLU A 315 52.20 12.77 30.74
CA GLU A 315 53.01 12.91 31.97
C GLU A 315 54.49 12.56 31.72
N GLN A 316 54.80 11.52 30.95
CA GLN A 316 56.20 11.20 30.59
C GLN A 316 56.86 12.31 29.76
N THR A 317 56.14 12.91 28.81
CA THR A 317 56.62 14.07 28.04
C THR A 317 56.86 15.27 28.96
N ARG A 318 55.91 15.61 29.85
CA ARG A 318 56.09 16.74 30.77
C ARG A 318 57.27 16.53 31.72
N VAL A 319 57.45 15.31 32.26
CA VAL A 319 58.64 14.98 33.07
C VAL A 319 59.93 15.14 32.27
N LEU A 320 59.98 14.74 31.00
CA LEU A 320 61.15 14.97 30.15
C LEU A 320 61.38 16.45 29.82
N GLU A 321 60.34 17.26 29.72
CA GLU A 321 60.43 18.72 29.54
C GLU A 321 60.93 19.42 30.82
N GLU A 322 60.37 19.08 31.99
CA GLU A 322 60.84 19.53 33.30
C GLU A 322 62.33 19.16 33.50
N ASP A 323 62.70 17.91 33.22
CA ASP A 323 64.07 17.40 33.35
C ASP A 323 65.03 18.03 32.33
N ASN A 324 64.53 18.53 31.19
CA ASN A 324 65.31 19.32 30.23
C ASN A 324 65.43 20.78 30.64
N GLN A 325 64.39 21.38 31.23
CA GLN A 325 64.45 22.72 31.82
C GLN A 325 65.47 22.74 32.97
N ILE A 326 65.43 21.76 33.88
CA ILE A 326 66.39 21.61 34.97
C ILE A 326 67.83 21.49 34.44
N LYS A 327 68.07 20.77 33.33
CA LYS A 327 69.40 20.73 32.69
C LYS A 327 69.84 22.09 32.12
N GLN A 328 68.92 22.87 31.56
CA GLN A 328 69.21 24.23 31.09
C GLN A 328 69.49 25.19 32.25
N GLU A 329 68.72 25.12 33.32
CA GLU A 329 68.92 25.90 34.55
C GLU A 329 70.25 25.54 35.24
N LEU A 330 70.57 24.25 35.38
CA LEU A 330 71.87 23.82 35.91
C LEU A 330 73.05 24.24 35.02
N SER A 331 72.87 24.28 33.70
CA SER A 331 73.87 24.77 32.76
C SER A 331 74.10 26.28 32.90
N SER A 332 73.02 27.07 32.97
CA SER A 332 73.11 28.53 33.16
C SER A 332 73.64 28.90 34.56
N LEU A 333 73.24 28.16 35.60
CA LEU A 333 73.81 28.27 36.95
C LEU A 333 75.30 27.88 36.96
N GLY A 334 75.71 26.89 36.17
CA GLY A 334 77.12 26.51 35.98
C GLY A 334 77.96 27.63 35.36
N LEU A 335 77.41 28.37 34.39
CA LEU A 335 78.02 29.58 33.83
C LEU A 335 78.08 30.71 34.87
N ALA A 336 76.97 30.96 35.57
CA ALA A 336 76.88 31.99 36.62
C ALA A 336 77.88 31.73 37.76
N CYS A 337 77.90 30.52 38.31
CA CYS A 337 78.84 30.06 39.34
C CYS A 337 80.31 30.22 38.92
N ARG A 338 80.64 30.18 37.61
CA ARG A 338 82.00 30.41 37.12
C ARG A 338 82.38 31.89 37.21
N GLY A 339 81.46 32.80 36.88
CA GLY A 339 81.63 34.25 37.11
C GLY A 339 81.63 34.60 38.60
N GLU A 340 80.64 34.09 39.34
CA GLU A 340 80.52 34.31 40.77
C GLU A 340 81.73 33.81 41.55
N ARG A 341 82.35 32.67 41.22
CA ARG A 341 83.58 32.25 41.91
C ARG A 341 84.72 33.26 41.80
N HIS A 342 84.83 34.01 40.70
CA HIS A 342 85.78 35.12 40.60
C HIS A 342 85.33 36.31 41.46
N GLN A 343 84.04 36.66 41.42
CA GLN A 343 83.48 37.75 42.23
C GLN A 343 83.58 37.46 43.74
N LEU A 344 83.27 36.25 44.19
CA LEU A 344 83.36 35.79 45.58
C LEU A 344 84.82 35.66 46.07
N VAL A 345 85.80 35.52 45.16
CA VAL A 345 87.23 35.64 45.52
C VAL A 345 87.64 37.10 45.68
N ILE A 346 87.21 37.99 44.77
CA ILE A 346 87.42 39.44 44.87
C ILE A 346 86.77 39.99 46.15
N ASP A 347 85.53 39.59 46.41
CA ASP A 347 84.77 40.04 47.56
C ASP A 347 85.20 39.34 48.85
N ARG A 348 85.71 38.10 48.85
CA ARG A 348 86.43 37.54 50.01
C ARG A 348 87.78 38.20 50.27
N GLN A 349 88.45 38.77 49.27
CA GLN A 349 89.65 39.59 49.50
C GLN A 349 89.26 40.94 50.13
N ARG A 350 88.19 41.58 49.64
CA ARG A 350 87.62 42.80 50.24
C ARG A 350 87.03 42.55 51.63
N GLU A 351 86.43 41.39 51.85
CA GLU A 351 85.80 40.98 53.10
C GLU A 351 86.83 40.46 54.10
N ALA A 352 87.90 39.78 53.71
CA ALA A 352 89.03 39.55 54.62
C ALA A 352 89.66 40.89 55.07
N LEU A 353 89.75 41.87 54.17
CA LEU A 353 90.19 43.24 54.51
C LEU A 353 89.18 44.00 55.39
N SER A 354 87.87 43.79 55.23
CA SER A 354 86.84 44.44 56.04
C SER A 354 86.58 43.71 57.37
N GLU A 355 86.70 42.39 57.42
CA GLU A 355 86.58 41.51 58.58
C GLU A 355 87.85 41.54 59.43
N LEU A 356 89.05 41.81 58.88
CA LEU A 356 90.18 42.24 59.71
C LEU A 356 89.85 43.56 60.41
N ARG A 357 89.28 44.54 59.70
CA ARG A 357 88.82 45.81 60.28
C ARG A 357 87.61 45.65 61.22
N ARG A 358 86.79 44.60 61.06
CA ARG A 358 85.61 44.32 61.90
C ARG A 358 85.87 43.37 63.05
N ARG A 359 86.80 42.41 63.00
CA ARG A 359 87.23 41.62 64.18
C ARG A 359 87.98 42.48 65.19
N ILE A 360 88.57 43.59 64.75
CA ILE A 360 89.08 44.68 65.61
C ILE A 360 87.94 45.44 66.33
N LYS A 361 86.66 45.25 65.93
CA LYS A 361 85.51 46.05 66.39
C LYS A 361 84.32 45.22 66.97
N ASP A 362 84.14 43.99 66.51
CA ASP A 362 82.99 43.13 66.81
C ASP A 362 83.31 42.07 67.87
N LEU A 363 84.45 42.17 68.57
CA LEU A 363 84.75 41.38 69.78
C LEU A 363 83.91 41.84 71.01
N GLU A 364 82.72 42.44 70.78
CA GLU A 364 81.98 43.26 71.76
C GLU A 364 80.43 42.96 71.92
N GLY A 365 79.76 41.93 71.31
CA GLY A 365 78.27 41.65 71.53
C GLY A 365 77.53 40.37 70.93
N MET A 366 76.23 40.06 71.30
CA MET A 366 75.39 38.78 71.06
C MET A 366 73.80 38.93 71.27
N LYS A 367 72.73 38.06 71.09
CA LYS A 367 72.26 36.79 70.34
C LYS A 367 70.73 36.36 70.58
N THR A 368 70.08 35.50 69.71
CA THR A 368 68.83 34.58 69.86
C THR A 368 67.36 35.14 70.05
N GLY A 369 66.15 34.49 69.94
CA GLY A 369 65.49 33.15 69.58
C GLY A 369 63.94 33.09 70.04
N PHE A 370 62.94 32.15 69.87
CA PHE A 370 62.52 30.95 69.04
C PHE A 370 61.03 30.40 69.37
N SER A 371 60.33 29.51 68.57
CA SER A 371 59.19 28.50 68.89
C SER A 371 57.73 28.53 68.22
N ALA A 372 56.93 27.41 68.15
CA ALA A 372 55.49 27.23 67.62
C ALA A 372 54.74 25.82 67.83
N LYS A 373 53.37 25.63 67.60
CA LYS A 373 52.57 24.30 67.55
C LYS A 373 51.03 24.28 67.11
N ALA A 374 50.27 23.13 67.05
CA ALA A 374 48.86 22.89 66.48
C ALA A 374 47.98 21.64 66.99
N GLY A 375 46.72 21.34 66.50
CA GLY A 375 45.78 20.20 66.87
C GLY A 375 44.39 19.96 66.07
N GLY A 376 43.50 18.94 66.38
CA GLY A 376 42.16 18.60 65.69
C GLY A 376 41.26 17.38 66.20
N ALA A 377 39.99 17.10 65.69
CA ALA A 377 39.00 16.01 66.15
C ALA A 377 37.75 15.61 65.21
N ALA A 378 36.94 14.53 65.50
CA ALA A 378 35.70 14.04 64.75
C ALA A 378 34.73 12.99 65.45
N ASP A 379 33.45 12.80 65.01
CA ASP A 379 32.50 11.64 65.30
C ASP A 379 31.17 11.64 64.43
N ALA A 380 30.62 10.46 64.03
CA ALA A 380 29.20 10.18 63.61
C ALA A 380 28.96 8.78 62.96
N ALA A 381 28.10 7.87 63.52
CA ALA A 381 27.84 6.54 62.88
C ALA A 381 26.52 5.73 63.16
N LEU A 382 25.55 6.16 63.99
CA LEU A 382 24.68 5.18 64.72
C LEU A 382 23.13 5.29 64.57
N LYS A 383 22.54 5.45 63.37
CA LYS A 383 21.08 5.73 63.24
C LYS A 383 20.21 5.02 62.17
N GLN A 384 20.69 4.04 61.40
CA GLN A 384 20.00 3.62 60.15
C GLN A 384 19.19 2.30 60.18
N VAL A 385 19.14 1.55 61.29
CA VAL A 385 18.71 0.13 61.26
C VAL A 385 17.20 -0.12 61.51
N ASP A 386 16.48 0.75 62.23
CA ASP A 386 15.13 0.44 62.74
C ASP A 386 13.96 0.63 61.75
N LEU A 387 14.18 1.19 60.56
CA LEU A 387 13.07 1.47 59.63
C LEU A 387 12.56 0.22 58.88
N LEU A 388 13.44 -0.74 58.56
CA LEU A 388 13.20 -1.77 57.54
C LEU A 388 12.39 -3.00 57.99
N LYS A 389 11.76 -2.97 59.16
CA LYS A 389 11.04 -4.14 59.74
C LYS A 389 9.52 -4.02 59.74
N ARG A 390 8.93 -2.97 59.15
CA ARG A 390 7.48 -2.70 59.24
C ARG A 390 6.67 -3.04 57.98
N GLU A 391 7.28 -3.05 56.81
CA GLU A 391 6.56 -3.05 55.51
C GLU A 391 6.23 -4.45 54.95
N LEU A 392 6.68 -5.54 55.57
CA LEU A 392 6.51 -6.91 55.06
C LEU A 392 5.24 -7.64 55.54
N ALA A 393 4.33 -6.96 56.26
CA ALA A 393 3.19 -7.60 56.92
C ALA A 393 1.85 -7.52 56.15
N GLU A 394 1.64 -6.52 55.29
CA GLU A 394 0.29 -6.22 54.75
C GLU A 394 -0.05 -6.93 53.42
N MET A 395 0.95 -7.43 52.68
CA MET A 395 0.77 -7.94 51.31
C MET A 395 0.30 -9.41 51.20
N ARG A 396 -0.58 -9.90 52.10
CA ARG A 396 -1.01 -11.32 52.11
C ARG A 396 -2.49 -11.63 52.35
N SER A 397 -3.36 -10.65 52.56
CA SER A 397 -4.77 -10.89 52.93
C SER A 397 -5.83 -10.53 51.87
N GLY A 398 -5.43 -10.20 50.63
CA GLY A 398 -6.36 -9.68 49.60
C GLY A 398 -7.10 -10.71 48.73
N ASN A 399 -6.46 -11.83 48.39
CA ASN A 399 -6.79 -12.56 47.15
C ASN A 399 -7.49 -13.94 47.36
N LEU A 400 -8.30 -14.11 48.41
CA LEU A 400 -8.94 -15.40 48.73
C LEU A 400 -10.46 -15.30 49.03
N ALA A 401 -11.09 -14.16 48.75
CA ALA A 401 -12.50 -13.92 49.10
C ALA A 401 -13.50 -14.10 47.93
N ASP A 402 -13.10 -13.84 46.68
CA ASP A 402 -14.03 -13.72 45.54
C ASP A 402 -14.45 -15.06 44.90
N GLU A 403 -13.55 -16.05 44.80
CA GLU A 403 -13.81 -17.28 44.05
C GLU A 403 -14.92 -18.16 44.68
N HIS A 404 -15.12 -18.07 46.00
CA HIS A 404 -16.10 -18.89 46.70
C HIS A 404 -17.55 -18.45 46.48
N ALA A 405 -17.83 -17.17 46.23
CA ALA A 405 -19.19 -16.65 46.12
C ALA A 405 -19.95 -17.13 44.87
N MET A 406 -19.24 -17.40 43.77
CA MET A 406 -19.83 -17.88 42.50
C MET A 406 -20.35 -19.32 42.59
N HIS A 407 -19.66 -20.19 43.33
CA HIS A 407 -19.91 -21.63 43.31
C HIS A 407 -21.22 -22.02 44.04
N ASP A 408 -21.52 -21.39 45.18
CA ASP A 408 -22.68 -21.75 46.01
C ASP A 408 -24.02 -21.35 45.37
N LEU A 409 -24.06 -20.21 44.65
CA LEU A 409 -25.20 -19.77 43.86
C LEU A 409 -25.62 -20.81 42.81
N GLN A 410 -24.64 -21.45 42.16
CA GLN A 410 -24.88 -22.43 41.12
C GLN A 410 -25.37 -23.78 41.68
N GLN A 411 -25.00 -24.13 42.93
CA GLN A 411 -25.54 -25.31 43.62
C GLN A 411 -26.98 -25.10 44.10
N MET A 412 -27.32 -23.94 44.66
CA MET A 412 -28.67 -23.63 45.15
C MET A 412 -29.74 -23.82 44.05
N ALA A 413 -29.49 -23.28 42.86
CA ALA A 413 -30.40 -23.38 41.72
C ALA A 413 -30.57 -24.82 41.17
N ALA A 414 -29.64 -25.73 41.46
CA ALA A 414 -29.78 -27.15 41.10
C ALA A 414 -30.69 -27.91 42.09
N VAL A 415 -30.57 -27.61 43.39
CA VAL A 415 -31.37 -28.23 44.45
C VAL A 415 -32.85 -27.86 44.31
N GLU A 416 -33.17 -26.60 44.04
CA GLU A 416 -34.56 -26.12 43.90
C GLU A 416 -35.30 -26.84 42.75
N ARG A 417 -34.60 -27.02 41.62
CA ARG A 417 -35.11 -27.71 40.42
C ARG A 417 -35.40 -29.19 40.68
N ALA A 418 -34.62 -29.84 41.55
CA ALA A 418 -34.87 -31.22 41.98
C ALA A 418 -36.07 -31.31 42.95
N VAL A 419 -36.19 -30.38 43.91
CA VAL A 419 -37.29 -30.36 44.89
C VAL A 419 -38.66 -30.16 44.21
N ASN A 420 -38.76 -29.25 43.24
CA ASN A 420 -40.02 -29.00 42.55
C ASN A 420 -40.48 -30.21 41.72
N LYS A 421 -39.54 -30.89 41.05
CA LYS A 421 -39.81 -32.15 40.32
C LYS A 421 -40.24 -33.29 41.26
N ALA A 422 -39.68 -33.36 42.47
CA ALA A 422 -40.04 -34.37 43.47
C ALA A 422 -41.41 -34.11 44.15
N ARG A 423 -41.93 -32.88 44.11
CA ARG A 423 -43.22 -32.50 44.71
C ARG A 423 -44.43 -32.60 43.78
N GLY A 424 -44.23 -32.89 42.49
CA GLY A 424 -45.32 -33.00 41.51
C GLY A 424 -46.05 -31.68 41.21
N ILE A 425 -45.43 -30.53 41.52
CA ILE A 425 -46.03 -29.19 41.38
C ILE A 425 -46.08 -28.74 39.91
N THR A 426 -45.24 -29.31 39.05
CA THR A 426 -45.17 -28.98 37.61
C THR A 426 -45.77 -30.11 36.77
N SER A 427 -46.90 -29.87 36.10
CA SER A 427 -47.33 -30.74 34.99
C SER A 427 -46.33 -30.62 33.83
N ALA A 428 -46.24 -31.67 32.99
CA ALA A 428 -45.48 -31.58 31.74
C ALA A 428 -45.98 -30.43 30.85
N THR A 429 -47.30 -30.21 30.83
CA THR A 429 -47.96 -29.08 30.14
C THR A 429 -47.60 -27.72 30.71
N ASP A 430 -47.30 -27.64 32.01
CA ASP A 430 -46.93 -26.38 32.66
C ASP A 430 -45.46 -26.06 32.36
N THR A 431 -44.58 -27.08 32.36
CA THR A 431 -43.20 -26.89 31.88
C THR A 431 -43.15 -26.49 30.40
N GLU A 432 -44.03 -27.04 29.56
CA GLU A 432 -44.10 -26.70 28.13
C GLU A 432 -44.57 -25.25 27.92
N ASN A 433 -45.63 -24.82 28.63
CA ASN A 433 -46.09 -23.43 28.64
C ASN A 433 -45.04 -22.44 29.21
N GLU A 434 -44.31 -22.81 30.27
CA GLU A 434 -43.24 -21.96 30.82
C GLU A 434 -42.02 -21.91 29.91
N HIS A 435 -41.70 -23.00 29.19
CA HIS A 435 -40.68 -22.99 28.14
C HIS A 435 -41.07 -22.12 26.95
N GLU A 436 -42.34 -22.15 26.51
CA GLU A 436 -42.84 -21.27 25.44
C GLU A 436 -42.82 -19.79 25.86
N LYS A 437 -43.24 -19.46 27.08
CA LYS A 437 -43.10 -18.10 27.64
C LYS A 437 -41.65 -17.67 27.78
N SER A 438 -40.76 -18.58 28.18
CA SER A 438 -39.33 -18.31 28.30
C SER A 438 -38.71 -18.04 26.92
N ALA A 439 -39.03 -18.84 25.91
CA ALA A 439 -38.56 -18.65 24.54
C ALA A 439 -39.12 -17.34 23.92
N HIS A 440 -40.39 -17.01 24.17
CA HIS A 440 -40.95 -15.72 23.76
C HIS A 440 -40.24 -14.54 24.44
N ARG A 441 -39.91 -14.64 25.73
CA ARG A 441 -39.14 -13.60 26.42
C ARG A 441 -37.71 -13.51 25.86
N GLU A 442 -37.02 -14.63 25.69
CA GLU A 442 -35.65 -14.70 25.16
C GLU A 442 -35.57 -14.12 23.73
N THR A 443 -36.57 -14.39 22.88
CA THR A 443 -36.68 -13.76 21.56
C THR A 443 -36.98 -12.26 21.63
N GLN A 444 -37.83 -11.79 22.55
CA GLN A 444 -38.04 -10.35 22.76
C GLN A 444 -36.74 -9.67 23.24
N GLU A 445 -36.07 -10.23 24.24
CA GLU A 445 -34.80 -9.72 24.78
C GLU A 445 -33.71 -9.67 23.70
N ALA A 446 -33.65 -10.68 22.82
CA ALA A 446 -32.75 -10.70 21.66
C ALA A 446 -33.08 -9.60 20.62
N PHE A 447 -34.36 -9.32 20.36
CA PHE A 447 -34.76 -8.20 19.48
C PHE A 447 -34.44 -6.83 20.11
N GLU A 448 -34.68 -6.66 21.41
CA GLU A 448 -34.31 -5.43 22.13
C GLU A 448 -32.79 -5.19 22.12
N GLU A 449 -31.98 -6.22 22.36
CA GLU A 449 -30.52 -6.08 22.36
C GLU A 449 -29.96 -5.84 20.94
N SER A 450 -30.58 -6.45 19.92
CA SER A 450 -30.30 -6.14 18.51
C SER A 450 -30.63 -4.68 18.17
N GLU A 451 -31.75 -4.15 18.65
CA GLU A 451 -32.11 -2.74 18.47
C GLU A 451 -31.16 -1.78 19.23
N ARG A 452 -30.77 -2.11 20.46
CA ARG A 452 -29.76 -1.35 21.23
C ARG A 452 -28.43 -1.29 20.49
N SER A 453 -28.00 -2.42 19.92
CA SER A 453 -26.79 -2.50 19.08
C SER A 453 -26.90 -1.62 17.83
N TYR A 454 -28.01 -1.70 17.08
CA TYR A 454 -28.28 -0.85 15.92
C TYR A 454 -28.28 0.65 16.28
N LEU A 455 -28.98 1.05 17.35
CA LEU A 455 -29.06 2.45 17.78
C LEU A 455 -27.72 2.97 18.32
N SER A 456 -26.89 2.10 18.91
CA SER A 456 -25.51 2.43 19.32
C SER A 456 -24.61 2.62 18.11
N LEU A 457 -24.70 1.73 17.10
CA LEU A 457 -23.98 1.85 15.83
C LEU A 457 -24.36 3.15 15.10
N LEU A 458 -25.66 3.48 14.99
CA LEU A 458 -26.10 4.69 14.30
C LEU A 458 -25.57 5.96 14.98
N ARG A 459 -25.59 6.01 16.32
CA ARG A 459 -24.96 7.10 17.11
C ARG A 459 -23.45 7.18 16.91
N GLY A 460 -22.76 6.05 16.81
CA GLY A 460 -21.33 6.00 16.48
C GLY A 460 -21.04 6.61 15.10
N ILE A 461 -21.79 6.22 14.06
CA ILE A 461 -21.63 6.76 12.72
C ILE A 461 -22.02 8.25 12.67
N ALA A 462 -23.07 8.68 13.38
CA ALA A 462 -23.46 10.08 13.53
C ALA A 462 -22.31 10.95 14.06
N SER A 463 -21.68 10.50 15.16
CA SER A 463 -20.54 11.17 15.77
C SER A 463 -19.34 11.21 14.83
N CYS A 464 -19.00 10.12 14.15
CA CYS A 464 -17.90 10.08 13.18
C CYS A 464 -18.11 11.00 11.97
N LEU A 465 -19.35 11.36 11.65
CA LEU A 465 -19.70 12.24 10.54
C LEU A 465 -20.01 13.67 10.97
N ASN A 466 -19.86 14.01 12.27
CA ASN A 466 -20.29 15.27 12.88
C ASN A 466 -21.73 15.62 12.45
N LEU A 467 -22.68 14.80 12.89
CA LEU A 467 -24.12 15.05 12.86
C LEU A 467 -24.60 15.08 14.32
N GLU A 468 -25.05 16.26 14.76
CA GLU A 468 -25.39 16.51 16.18
C GLU A 468 -26.74 15.88 16.57
N GLU A 469 -27.68 15.79 15.62
CA GLU A 469 -28.97 15.14 15.78
C GLU A 469 -29.24 14.18 14.61
N ILE A 470 -29.83 13.01 14.91
CA ILE A 470 -30.36 12.06 13.93
C ILE A 470 -31.71 11.53 14.43
N GLY A 471 -32.70 11.42 13.53
CA GLY A 471 -34.03 10.88 13.82
C GLY A 471 -34.04 9.37 14.09
N GLY A 472 -35.21 8.80 14.36
CA GLY A 472 -35.34 7.33 14.49
C GLY A 472 -34.74 6.72 15.77
N MET A 473 -34.28 7.52 16.73
CA MET A 473 -33.56 7.09 17.94
C MET A 473 -34.44 6.47 19.05
N GLN A 474 -35.76 6.49 18.89
CA GLN A 474 -36.68 5.82 19.82
C GLN A 474 -36.63 4.30 19.63
N SER A 475 -37.05 3.52 20.63
CA SER A 475 -37.19 2.07 20.52
C SER A 475 -38.52 1.70 19.84
N MET A 476 -38.53 0.61 19.07
CA MET A 476 -39.74 0.05 18.46
C MET A 476 -40.59 -0.77 19.47
N ALA A 477 -40.07 -1.01 20.68
CA ALA A 477 -40.73 -1.83 21.69
C ALA A 477 -42.09 -1.24 22.12
N HIS A 478 -43.12 -2.09 22.14
CA HIS A 478 -44.50 -1.76 22.53
C HIS A 478 -45.21 -0.63 21.75
N LEU A 479 -44.61 -0.10 20.67
CA LEU A 479 -45.26 0.92 19.83
C LEU A 479 -46.38 0.33 18.94
N PRO A 480 -47.50 1.06 18.74
CA PRO A 480 -48.51 0.75 17.73
C PRO A 480 -47.92 0.65 16.31
N GLU A 481 -48.54 -0.13 15.43
CA GLU A 481 -48.08 -0.35 14.06
C GLU A 481 -47.92 0.95 13.24
N SER A 482 -48.83 1.92 13.42
CA SER A 482 -48.73 3.25 12.80
C SER A 482 -47.51 4.05 13.26
N GLU A 483 -47.11 3.91 14.52
CA GLU A 483 -45.93 4.62 15.08
C GLU A 483 -44.64 3.89 14.72
N ARG A 484 -44.65 2.55 14.67
CA ARG A 484 -43.54 1.75 14.15
C ARG A 484 -43.24 2.05 12.68
N ASN A 485 -44.26 2.18 11.84
CA ASN A 485 -44.07 2.52 10.42
C ASN A 485 -43.46 3.93 10.28
N ARG A 486 -44.00 4.93 10.99
CA ARG A 486 -43.37 6.27 11.05
C ARG A 486 -41.93 6.22 11.56
N LEU A 487 -41.63 5.39 12.57
CA LEU A 487 -40.28 5.28 13.12
C LEU A 487 -39.32 4.56 12.17
N LEU A 488 -39.82 3.72 11.25
CA LEU A 488 -39.05 3.23 10.10
C LEU A 488 -38.78 4.36 9.10
N ASP A 489 -39.77 5.16 8.72
CA ASP A 489 -39.59 6.33 7.83
C ASP A 489 -38.49 7.28 8.37
N GLU A 490 -38.51 7.56 9.68
CA GLU A 490 -37.50 8.39 10.35
C GLU A 490 -36.11 7.74 10.38
N ARG A 491 -36.01 6.40 10.41
CA ARG A 491 -34.75 5.65 10.33
C ARG A 491 -34.20 5.54 8.90
N GLU A 492 -35.07 5.45 7.89
CA GLU A 492 -34.68 5.50 6.49
C GLU A 492 -34.14 6.90 6.13
N ALA A 493 -34.85 7.98 6.50
CA ALA A 493 -34.38 9.35 6.33
C ALA A 493 -33.03 9.61 7.03
N ALA A 494 -32.82 9.02 8.21
CA ALA A 494 -31.53 9.03 8.91
C ALA A 494 -30.42 8.32 8.11
N ALA A 495 -30.69 7.11 7.59
CA ALA A 495 -29.76 6.35 6.76
C ALA A 495 -29.41 7.07 5.44
N GLU A 496 -30.38 7.74 4.82
CA GLU A 496 -30.15 8.60 3.66
C GLU A 496 -29.27 9.81 4.00
N ALA A 497 -29.53 10.52 5.10
CA ALA A 497 -28.73 11.68 5.52
C ALA A 497 -27.27 11.29 5.80
N LEU A 498 -27.05 10.16 6.49
CA LEU A 498 -25.74 9.54 6.69
C LEU A 498 -25.05 9.25 5.35
N THR A 499 -25.76 8.61 4.42
CA THR A 499 -25.25 8.23 3.10
C THR A 499 -24.88 9.46 2.26
N HIS A 500 -25.68 10.53 2.29
CA HIS A 500 -25.37 11.78 1.60
C HIS A 500 -24.14 12.48 2.20
N LYS A 501 -24.01 12.51 3.54
CA LYS A 501 -22.82 13.05 4.23
C LYS A 501 -21.55 12.28 3.86
N ILE A 502 -21.61 10.95 3.78
CA ILE A 502 -20.49 10.09 3.34
C ILE A 502 -20.13 10.37 1.87
N LYS A 503 -21.10 10.44 0.96
CA LYS A 503 -20.87 10.76 -0.47
C LYS A 503 -20.18 12.12 -0.63
N ALA A 504 -20.68 13.17 0.04
CA ALA A 504 -20.11 14.51 -0.01
C ALA A 504 -18.68 14.58 0.56
N LEU A 505 -18.38 13.82 1.63
CA LEU A 505 -17.02 13.70 2.16
C LEU A 505 -16.09 12.95 1.20
N LYS A 506 -16.56 11.87 0.55
CA LYS A 506 -15.80 11.13 -0.47
C LYS A 506 -15.45 12.02 -1.67
N GLU A 507 -16.40 12.77 -2.20
CA GLU A 507 -16.13 13.73 -3.28
C GLU A 507 -15.18 14.86 -2.86
N ARG A 508 -15.28 15.34 -1.61
CA ARG A 508 -14.35 16.35 -1.09
C ARG A 508 -12.94 15.80 -0.93
N LEU A 509 -12.81 14.50 -0.64
CA LEU A 509 -11.52 13.81 -0.55
C LEU A 509 -10.91 13.63 -1.95
N THR A 510 -11.62 13.07 -2.93
CA THR A 510 -11.06 12.88 -4.29
C THR A 510 -10.61 14.19 -4.92
N ARG A 511 -11.39 15.27 -4.78
CA ARG A 511 -10.99 16.62 -5.25
C ARG A 511 -9.75 17.18 -4.55
N LYS A 512 -9.49 16.79 -3.30
CA LYS A 512 -8.23 17.12 -2.59
C LYS A 512 -7.07 16.27 -3.10
N ASP A 513 -7.27 14.98 -3.33
CA ASP A 513 -6.24 14.06 -3.82
C ASP A 513 -5.82 14.43 -5.25
N GLU A 514 -6.78 14.84 -6.10
CA GLU A 514 -6.53 15.45 -7.41
C GLU A 514 -5.69 16.73 -7.32
N LEU A 515 -6.01 17.62 -6.37
CA LEU A 515 -5.26 18.86 -6.14
C LEU A 515 -3.84 18.60 -5.62
N LEU A 516 -3.66 17.62 -4.72
CA LEU A 516 -2.35 17.19 -4.23
C LEU A 516 -1.50 16.62 -5.36
N ARG A 517 -2.07 15.74 -6.20
CA ARG A 517 -1.40 15.24 -7.43
C ARG A 517 -1.02 16.35 -8.40
N ASN A 518 -1.78 17.44 -8.46
CA ASN A 518 -1.41 18.60 -9.26
C ASN A 518 -0.17 19.31 -8.67
N TYR A 519 -0.16 19.57 -7.36
CA TYR A 519 1.03 20.11 -6.68
C TYR A 519 2.26 19.19 -6.76
N GLU A 520 2.10 17.86 -6.72
CA GLU A 520 3.20 16.90 -6.92
C GLU A 520 3.82 17.03 -8.32
N ARG A 521 3.00 17.15 -9.37
CA ARG A 521 3.49 17.39 -10.74
C ARG A 521 4.15 18.77 -10.88
N ASP A 522 3.62 19.80 -10.26
CA ASP A 522 4.21 21.14 -10.33
C ASP A 522 5.51 21.26 -9.53
N LEU A 523 5.65 20.52 -8.41
CA LEU A 523 6.93 20.34 -7.70
C LEU A 523 7.95 19.55 -8.55
N ALA A 524 7.50 18.56 -9.34
CA ALA A 524 8.39 17.86 -10.27
C ALA A 524 8.89 18.79 -11.39
N LYS A 525 8.02 19.62 -11.97
CA LYS A 525 8.41 20.68 -12.94
C LYS A 525 9.38 21.69 -12.32
N LEU A 526 9.13 22.12 -11.08
CA LEU A 526 10.02 23.06 -10.37
C LEU A 526 11.43 22.48 -10.22
N ARG A 527 11.56 21.22 -9.78
CA ARG A 527 12.86 20.52 -9.69
C ARG A 527 13.57 20.39 -11.04
N GLN A 528 12.81 20.13 -12.12
CA GLN A 528 13.37 20.11 -13.48
C GLN A 528 13.88 21.51 -13.90
N ALA A 529 13.14 22.57 -13.57
CA ALA A 529 13.56 23.95 -13.82
C ALA A 529 14.80 24.35 -13.00
N GLU A 530 14.86 23.96 -11.72
CA GLU A 530 16.04 24.15 -10.85
C GLU A 530 17.28 23.45 -11.42
N LEU A 531 17.16 22.20 -11.87
CA LEU A 531 18.24 21.46 -12.54
C LEU A 531 18.67 22.09 -13.88
N LEU A 532 17.74 22.69 -14.62
CA LEU A 532 18.05 23.42 -15.85
C LEU A 532 18.77 24.74 -15.53
N VAL A 533 18.33 25.48 -14.51
CA VAL A 533 18.98 26.71 -14.03
C VAL A 533 20.40 26.42 -13.53
N ALA A 534 20.62 25.35 -12.77
CA ALA A 534 21.95 24.95 -12.31
C ALA A 534 22.91 24.72 -13.48
N LYS A 535 22.51 23.91 -14.47
CA LYS A 535 23.28 23.67 -15.72
C LYS A 535 23.50 24.93 -16.55
N LYS A 536 22.66 25.96 -16.39
CA LYS A 536 22.83 27.27 -17.05
C LYS A 536 23.69 28.24 -16.25
N SER A 537 23.77 28.11 -14.93
CA SER A 537 24.80 28.80 -14.12
C SER A 537 26.19 28.28 -14.47
N GLU A 538 26.36 26.96 -14.49
CA GLU A 538 27.60 26.27 -14.89
C GLU A 538 28.10 26.75 -16.27
N GLN A 539 27.24 26.74 -17.29
CA GLN A 539 27.59 27.23 -18.64
C GLN A 539 27.89 28.75 -18.70
N VAL A 540 27.34 29.55 -17.78
CA VAL A 540 27.67 30.99 -17.67
C VAL A 540 29.00 31.19 -16.93
N GLU A 541 29.29 30.38 -15.91
CA GLU A 541 30.55 30.39 -15.18
C GLU A 541 31.72 29.94 -16.07
N GLU A 542 31.54 28.90 -16.89
CA GLU A 542 32.48 28.50 -17.95
C GLU A 542 32.80 29.68 -18.90
N LEU A 543 31.77 30.35 -19.44
CA LEU A 543 31.93 31.49 -20.34
C LEU A 543 32.57 32.70 -19.66
N VAL A 544 32.31 32.94 -18.38
CA VAL A 544 32.96 34.00 -17.58
C VAL A 544 34.44 33.68 -17.38
N ASN A 545 34.79 32.43 -17.09
CA ASN A 545 36.18 31.99 -16.95
C ASN A 545 36.95 32.09 -18.27
N ASP A 546 36.35 31.69 -19.39
CA ASP A 546 36.92 31.86 -20.74
C ASP A 546 37.17 33.34 -21.07
N VAL A 547 36.21 34.22 -20.78
CA VAL A 547 36.37 35.67 -21.00
C VAL A 547 37.47 36.26 -20.12
N GLN A 548 37.62 35.82 -18.87
CA GLN A 548 38.74 36.23 -18.00
C GLN A 548 40.08 35.74 -18.54
N ALA A 549 40.20 34.46 -18.92
CA ALA A 549 41.42 33.90 -19.49
C ALA A 549 41.84 34.62 -20.79
N LYS A 550 40.87 35.00 -21.65
CA LYS A 550 41.13 35.80 -22.86
C LYS A 550 41.51 37.26 -22.56
N LEU A 551 41.02 37.83 -21.46
CA LEU A 551 41.41 39.15 -20.99
C LEU A 551 42.86 39.14 -20.46
N ASP A 552 43.23 38.13 -19.68
CA ASP A 552 44.60 37.95 -19.17
C ASP A 552 45.60 37.66 -20.29
N GLU A 553 45.25 36.79 -21.26
CA GLU A 553 46.04 36.58 -22.48
C GLU A 553 46.24 37.91 -23.23
N THR A 554 45.17 38.71 -23.37
CA THR A 554 45.23 40.04 -24.00
C THR A 554 46.12 41.01 -23.23
N MET A 555 46.09 40.99 -21.89
CA MET A 555 46.96 41.82 -21.05
C MET A 555 48.43 41.40 -21.15
N TYR A 556 48.71 40.09 -21.17
CA TYR A 556 50.06 39.54 -21.37
C TYR A 556 50.62 39.88 -22.77
N LEU A 557 49.80 39.77 -23.81
CA LEU A 557 50.16 40.16 -25.18
C LEU A 557 50.41 41.66 -25.32
N ARG A 558 49.65 42.53 -24.62
CA ARG A 558 49.93 43.97 -24.55
C ARG A 558 51.26 44.25 -23.83
N ALA A 559 51.49 43.64 -22.67
CA ALA A 559 52.71 43.84 -21.89
C ALA A 559 53.97 43.34 -22.62
N THR A 560 53.88 42.27 -23.40
CA THR A 560 55.00 41.78 -24.24
C THR A 560 55.20 42.63 -25.51
N LEU A 561 54.12 43.14 -26.11
CA LEU A 561 54.19 44.12 -27.19
C LEU A 561 54.87 45.42 -26.72
N ASP A 562 54.57 45.92 -25.53
CA ASP A 562 55.20 47.15 -25.02
C ASP A 562 56.66 46.93 -24.63
N LYS A 563 57.02 45.78 -24.04
CA LYS A 563 58.43 45.37 -23.84
C LYS A 563 59.23 45.32 -25.15
N THR A 564 58.63 44.84 -26.24
CA THR A 564 59.30 44.76 -27.55
C THR A 564 59.40 46.12 -28.25
N LYS A 565 58.39 47.00 -28.13
CA LYS A 565 58.51 48.42 -28.51
C LYS A 565 59.66 49.11 -27.76
N ASP A 566 59.78 48.90 -26.45
CA ASP A 566 60.84 49.49 -25.64
C ASP A 566 62.24 48.97 -26.00
N HIS A 567 62.37 47.68 -26.33
CA HIS A 567 63.62 47.14 -26.84
C HIS A 567 63.96 47.76 -28.21
N LEU A 568 63.00 47.85 -29.14
CA LEU A 568 63.19 48.50 -30.44
C LEU A 568 63.57 49.98 -30.30
N ASN A 569 62.94 50.71 -29.38
CA ASN A 569 63.28 52.11 -29.07
C ASN A 569 64.71 52.26 -28.51
N LYS A 570 65.18 51.31 -27.69
CA LYS A 570 66.57 51.25 -27.22
C LYS A 570 67.53 50.97 -28.38
N GLU A 571 67.23 49.98 -29.23
CA GLU A 571 68.03 49.67 -30.41
C GLU A 571 68.11 50.82 -31.42
N GLN A 572 67.02 51.57 -31.63
CA GLN A 572 67.02 52.77 -32.46
C GLN A 572 67.96 53.85 -31.88
N ARG A 573 67.86 54.14 -30.57
CA ARG A 573 68.74 55.10 -29.88
C ARG A 573 70.20 54.68 -29.90
N LEU A 574 70.49 53.39 -29.75
CA LEU A 574 71.84 52.82 -29.88
C LEU A 574 72.36 52.93 -31.32
N ASN A 575 71.56 52.56 -32.31
CA ASN A 575 71.93 52.68 -33.72
C ASN A 575 72.18 54.13 -34.13
N ASP A 576 71.36 55.09 -33.68
CA ASP A 576 71.59 56.52 -33.97
C ASP A 576 72.82 57.07 -33.23
N SER A 577 73.13 56.55 -32.04
CA SER A 577 74.39 56.85 -31.34
C SER A 577 75.60 56.27 -32.08
N ILE A 578 75.48 55.06 -32.64
CA ILE A 578 76.50 54.42 -33.48
C ILE A 578 76.66 55.17 -34.81
N LYS A 579 75.57 55.61 -35.46
CA LYS A 579 75.63 56.47 -36.65
C LYS A 579 76.37 57.77 -36.34
N LYS A 580 76.00 58.48 -35.26
CA LYS A 580 76.66 59.73 -34.83
C LYS A 580 78.14 59.53 -34.51
N LYS A 581 78.53 58.42 -33.85
CA LYS A 581 79.95 58.07 -33.65
C LYS A 581 80.66 57.76 -34.97
N LYS A 582 80.04 57.02 -35.90
CA LYS A 582 80.60 56.73 -37.22
C LYS A 582 80.75 57.97 -38.08
N THR A 583 79.78 58.89 -38.09
CA THR A 583 79.94 60.19 -38.78
C THR A 583 81.03 61.02 -38.11
N PHE A 584 81.08 61.10 -36.78
CA PHE A 584 82.16 61.81 -36.08
C PHE A 584 83.55 61.26 -36.44
N HIS A 585 83.73 59.93 -36.49
CA HIS A 585 84.97 59.33 -36.98
C HIS A 585 85.25 59.66 -38.46
N LEU A 586 84.26 59.54 -39.35
CA LEU A 586 84.38 59.88 -40.78
C LEU A 586 84.61 61.37 -41.06
N GLU A 587 84.31 62.26 -40.10
CA GLU A 587 84.62 63.68 -40.19
C GLU A 587 86.00 64.01 -39.62
N ASN A 588 86.44 63.28 -38.59
CA ASN A 588 87.79 63.36 -38.05
C ASN A 588 88.84 62.67 -38.97
N GLU A 589 88.42 61.74 -39.83
CA GLU A 589 89.23 61.09 -40.87
C GLU A 589 89.27 61.85 -42.21
N LYS A 590 88.87 63.14 -42.26
CA LYS A 590 88.98 63.99 -43.47
C LYS A 590 90.42 64.45 -43.76
N GLY A 591 91.37 63.51 -43.80
CA GLY A 591 92.61 63.62 -44.54
C GLY A 591 92.38 63.35 -46.04
N PRO A 592 93.23 63.86 -46.96
CA PRO A 592 92.93 63.85 -48.39
C PRO A 592 93.38 62.57 -49.13
N PHE A 593 92.62 62.19 -50.17
CA PHE A 593 92.79 61.00 -51.03
C PHE A 593 92.57 59.65 -50.30
N VAL A 594 92.22 58.53 -50.93
CA VAL A 594 92.43 58.05 -52.32
C VAL A 594 91.16 57.41 -52.92
N THR A 595 90.97 57.54 -54.24
CA THR A 595 89.95 56.83 -55.01
C THR A 595 90.23 55.32 -55.08
N ASN A 596 89.25 54.45 -54.76
CA ASN A 596 89.46 53.00 -54.94
C ASN A 596 88.23 52.22 -55.44
N ARG A 597 88.44 51.57 -56.59
CA ARG A 597 87.83 50.34 -57.11
C ARG A 597 86.31 50.15 -56.92
N ARG A 598 85.59 50.41 -58.02
CA ARG A 598 84.39 49.63 -58.36
C ARG A 598 84.81 48.16 -58.55
N HIS A 599 84.37 47.26 -57.67
CA HIS A 599 84.44 45.82 -57.96
C HIS A 599 83.31 45.44 -58.91
N ALA A 600 83.65 45.08 -60.15
CA ALA A 600 82.73 44.45 -61.08
C ALA A 600 82.68 42.94 -60.80
N CYS A 601 81.69 42.50 -60.01
CA CYS A 601 81.33 41.08 -59.97
C CYS A 601 80.40 40.75 -61.17
N PRO A 602 80.51 39.55 -61.77
CA PRO A 602 79.61 39.11 -62.84
C PRO A 602 78.13 39.09 -62.41
N PRO A 603 77.18 39.22 -63.36
CA PRO A 603 75.73 39.18 -63.09
C PRO A 603 75.18 37.77 -62.83
N ASP A 604 76.02 36.82 -62.46
CA ASP A 604 75.68 35.42 -62.22
C ASP A 604 74.98 35.24 -60.87
N ASP A 605 73.67 35.53 -60.82
CA ASP A 605 72.72 34.50 -60.34
C ASP A 605 71.25 34.79 -60.69
N LEU A 606 70.92 34.86 -61.98
CA LEU A 606 69.51 34.88 -62.41
C LEU A 606 68.83 33.52 -62.15
N LEU A 607 69.57 32.42 -62.29
CA LEU A 607 69.04 31.07 -62.13
C LEU A 607 68.69 30.73 -60.68
N ALA A 608 69.53 31.04 -59.68
CA ALA A 608 69.12 30.83 -58.28
C ALA A 608 68.05 31.83 -57.83
N LYS A 609 67.99 33.05 -58.39
CA LYS A 609 66.87 33.97 -58.14
C LYS A 609 65.56 33.40 -58.69
N GLU A 610 65.56 32.75 -59.84
CA GLU A 610 64.39 32.04 -60.36
C GLU A 610 64.08 30.75 -59.58
N ALA A 611 65.09 29.96 -59.21
CA ALA A 611 64.90 28.77 -58.39
C ALA A 611 64.34 29.13 -57.00
N ALA A 612 64.79 30.23 -56.38
CA ALA A 612 64.26 30.76 -55.13
C ALA A 612 62.83 31.29 -55.28
N LYS A 613 62.50 31.96 -56.40
CA LYS A 613 61.11 32.35 -56.73
C LYS A 613 60.21 31.11 -56.89
N LYS A 614 60.63 30.13 -57.69
CA LYS A 614 59.92 28.84 -57.89
C LYS A 614 59.74 28.09 -56.56
N LYS A 615 60.78 28.01 -55.72
CA LYS A 615 60.70 27.40 -54.37
C LYS A 615 59.69 28.12 -53.48
N LYS A 616 59.72 29.46 -53.41
CA LYS A 616 58.73 30.26 -52.66
C LYS A 616 57.31 30.13 -53.21
N GLN A 617 57.15 29.95 -54.53
CA GLN A 617 55.85 29.73 -55.16
C GLN A 617 55.29 28.33 -54.85
N ILE A 618 56.13 27.28 -54.94
CA ILE A 618 55.77 25.91 -54.53
C ILE A 618 55.41 25.87 -53.04
N GLU A 619 56.17 26.55 -52.19
CA GLU A 619 55.90 26.63 -50.75
C GLU A 619 54.58 27.37 -50.46
N ARG A 620 54.30 28.47 -51.18
CA ARG A 620 53.01 29.18 -51.10
C ARG A 620 51.84 28.30 -51.55
N ILE A 621 52.03 27.49 -52.60
CA ILE A 621 51.02 26.52 -53.06
C ILE A 621 50.83 25.41 -52.02
N ARG A 622 51.90 24.89 -51.40
CA ARG A 622 51.79 23.90 -50.31
C ARG A 622 51.02 24.45 -49.11
N ARG A 623 51.31 25.69 -48.67
CA ARG A 623 50.56 26.36 -47.60
C ARG A 623 49.07 26.50 -47.95
N LYS A 624 48.74 26.99 -49.16
CA LYS A 624 47.35 27.06 -49.65
C LYS A 624 46.67 25.70 -49.76
N ASN A 625 47.36 24.65 -50.20
CA ASN A 625 46.79 23.32 -50.31
C ASN A 625 46.54 22.68 -48.93
N TYR A 626 47.38 23.00 -47.93
CA TYR A 626 47.16 22.62 -46.53
C TYR A 626 45.96 23.37 -45.95
N GLU A 627 45.92 24.70 -46.08
CA GLU A 627 44.80 25.57 -45.70
C GLU A 627 43.47 25.12 -46.31
N ILE A 628 43.44 24.81 -47.62
CA ILE A 628 42.26 24.26 -48.32
C ILE A 628 41.89 22.85 -47.83
N LYS A 629 42.84 22.04 -47.36
CA LYS A 629 42.55 20.72 -46.77
C LYS A 629 41.93 20.87 -45.39
N THR A 630 42.53 21.67 -44.51
CA THR A 630 42.01 21.97 -43.17
C THR A 630 40.61 22.60 -43.24
N LEU A 631 40.39 23.61 -44.09
CA LEU A 631 39.07 24.21 -44.29
C LEU A 631 38.02 23.23 -44.84
N LYS A 632 38.43 22.20 -45.61
CA LYS A 632 37.52 21.13 -46.05
C LYS A 632 37.19 20.15 -44.93
N GLU A 633 38.16 19.82 -44.09
CA GLU A 633 37.97 18.95 -42.93
C GLU A 633 37.06 19.63 -41.90
N GLU A 634 37.30 20.90 -41.59
CA GLU A 634 36.42 21.74 -40.76
C GLU A 634 34.99 21.85 -41.34
N LEU A 635 34.86 22.09 -42.66
CA LEU A 635 33.55 22.21 -43.30
C LEU A 635 32.81 20.87 -43.40
N GLN A 636 33.52 19.75 -43.51
CA GLN A 636 32.92 18.40 -43.37
C GLN A 636 32.44 18.16 -41.93
N THR A 637 33.26 18.49 -40.92
CA THR A 637 32.87 18.38 -39.51
C THR A 637 31.63 19.23 -39.21
N LYS A 638 31.61 20.50 -39.64
CA LYS A 638 30.46 21.40 -39.49
C LYS A 638 29.23 20.93 -40.26
N HIS A 639 29.40 20.30 -41.43
CA HIS A 639 28.27 19.66 -42.13
C HIS A 639 27.72 18.47 -41.35
N THR A 640 28.57 17.60 -40.79
CA THR A 640 28.12 16.47 -39.95
C THR A 640 27.45 16.94 -38.65
N GLU A 641 27.97 17.97 -37.99
CA GLU A 641 27.31 18.61 -36.83
C GLU A 641 25.91 19.12 -37.22
N LEU A 642 25.81 19.85 -38.33
CA LEU A 642 24.55 20.42 -38.80
C LEU A 642 23.53 19.31 -39.09
N CYS A 643 23.90 18.24 -39.79
CA CYS A 643 23.04 17.08 -40.00
C CYS A 643 22.56 16.45 -38.68
N HIS A 644 23.44 16.26 -37.68
CA HIS A 644 23.02 15.77 -36.36
C HIS A 644 22.04 16.72 -35.67
N THR A 645 22.23 18.04 -35.78
CA THR A 645 21.27 19.01 -35.23
C THR A 645 19.93 18.98 -35.97
N THR A 646 19.92 18.83 -37.30
CA THR A 646 18.68 18.69 -38.08
C THR A 646 17.92 17.42 -37.70
N THR A 647 18.60 16.27 -37.59
CA THR A 647 17.96 15.02 -37.12
C THR A 647 17.42 15.17 -35.71
N ARG A 648 18.17 15.80 -34.79
CA ARG A 648 17.68 16.00 -33.42
C ARG A 648 16.48 16.95 -33.36
N LEU A 649 16.43 17.99 -34.19
CA LEU A 649 15.27 18.87 -34.29
C LEU A 649 14.06 18.16 -34.89
N ALA A 650 14.23 17.37 -35.95
CA ALA A 650 13.15 16.58 -36.54
C ALA A 650 12.58 15.54 -35.55
N ASN A 651 13.42 14.92 -34.72
CA ASN A 651 12.95 14.04 -33.65
C ASN A 651 12.09 14.83 -32.63
N ILE A 652 12.58 15.96 -32.13
CA ILE A 652 11.83 16.82 -31.18
C ILE A 652 10.50 17.32 -31.79
N GLU A 653 10.49 17.63 -33.09
CA GLU A 653 9.27 18.02 -33.83
C GLU A 653 8.27 16.86 -33.91
N ASN A 654 8.73 15.64 -34.22
CA ASN A 654 7.89 14.43 -34.18
C ASN A 654 7.35 14.15 -32.76
N ASP A 655 8.20 14.20 -31.74
CA ASP A 655 7.84 13.97 -30.34
C ASP A 655 6.75 14.96 -29.88
N LEU A 656 6.90 16.25 -30.21
CA LEU A 656 5.90 17.29 -29.94
C LEU A 656 4.59 17.06 -30.71
N THR A 657 4.64 16.59 -31.97
CA THR A 657 3.40 16.23 -32.69
C THR A 657 2.69 15.02 -32.10
N ALA A 658 3.42 14.06 -31.52
CA ALA A 658 2.82 12.93 -30.83
C ALA A 658 2.10 13.36 -29.54
N GLU A 659 2.70 14.24 -28.73
CA GLU A 659 2.03 14.84 -27.56
C GLU A 659 0.77 15.64 -27.98
N ASP A 660 0.82 16.36 -29.11
CA ASP A 660 -0.30 17.16 -29.63
C ASP A 660 -1.44 16.29 -30.24
N GLU A 661 -1.14 15.10 -30.76
CA GLU A 661 -2.16 14.11 -31.18
C GLU A 661 -2.76 13.35 -29.99
N GLU A 662 -1.96 12.96 -28.99
CA GLU A 662 -2.46 12.34 -27.76
C GLU A 662 -3.38 13.30 -26.98
N ALA A 663 -3.03 14.59 -26.90
CA ALA A 663 -3.87 15.63 -26.33
C ALA A 663 -5.22 15.79 -27.05
N ARG A 664 -5.29 15.56 -28.37
CA ARG A 664 -6.54 15.60 -29.16
C ARG A 664 -7.41 14.37 -28.90
N TYR A 665 -6.81 13.19 -28.71
CA TYR A 665 -7.58 11.96 -28.43
C TYR A 665 -8.26 11.96 -27.05
N ILE A 666 -7.71 12.71 -26.09
CA ILE A 666 -8.20 12.77 -24.70
C ILE A 666 -9.47 13.65 -24.53
N SER A 667 -9.89 14.42 -25.55
CA SER A 667 -11.03 15.34 -25.43
C SER A 667 -12.16 15.17 -26.47
N PRO A 668 -13.08 14.21 -26.25
CA PRO A 668 -14.44 14.37 -26.75
C PRO A 668 -15.54 13.92 -25.75
N ARG A 669 -15.73 14.63 -24.61
CA ARG A 669 -16.93 14.42 -23.74
C ARG A 669 -17.30 15.52 -22.74
N ARG A 670 -17.42 16.79 -23.16
CA ARG A 670 -18.13 17.83 -22.39
C ARG A 670 -18.66 18.98 -23.27
N LEU A 671 -19.92 18.87 -23.70
CA LEU A 671 -20.89 19.95 -24.02
C LEU A 671 -22.03 19.35 -24.87
N GLU A 672 -23.17 18.99 -24.26
CA GLU A 672 -24.53 18.90 -24.86
C GLU A 672 -25.53 18.19 -23.91
N VAL A 673 -25.90 18.83 -22.79
CA VAL A 673 -27.21 18.60 -22.10
C VAL A 673 -27.61 19.89 -21.34
N VAL A 674 -28.01 20.95 -22.04
CA VAL A 674 -28.79 22.07 -21.47
C VAL A 674 -29.73 22.64 -22.55
N SER A 675 -30.93 22.07 -22.66
CA SER A 675 -32.14 22.64 -23.28
C SER A 675 -33.35 21.81 -22.84
#